data_AF-A0A928BGD2-F1
#
_entry.id   AF-A0A928BGD2-F1
#
_cell.length_a   1.000
_cell.length_b   1.000
_cell.length_c   1.000
_cell.angle_alpha   90.00
_cell.angle_beta   90.00
_cell.angle_gamma   90.00
#
_symmetry.space_group_name_H-M   'P 1'
#
loop_
_entity.id
_entity.type
_entity.pdbx_description
1 polymer ?
#
loop_
_entity_poly.entity_id
_entity_poly.type
_entity_poly.pdbx_seq_one_letter_code
_entity_poly.pdbx_strand_id
1 'polypeptide(L)'
;MYLLHRPEHNQVYYRRWQSPILHNHKRLRETLISPVMKKLLIFSAILPVLFMACAEEPLPPVEPPAPTPEEAEIKIDVTSIVIPAEGGSETIRFNSSQKWEAEVKSSQDNSWCTISPKSGAAGDASVTITAKASNDVNSRTAILTIKSGKIKKAINVSQKQKDALTVTSSVFEVDAEGGDISITVKANIEFEYMISDECAGWISFTGTKAMTTHNLSFAIASNDETKSRQGKITIYSGSLQEEITIKQKGKEISYEEVWAKEREILMNFYTATGGDNWTDNTNWGSALPVSEWYGIRTDEDGMVIDICLYSNNLTGTLPEGLSGLERLSQFDIIDNHLTGSIPAELGQLSNITLLYFEKNEFSGSIPPELGNLSHLNYLELANNQLTGSIPPELGRLSELERLSLFNNFLSGSIPPEIGNMSSLAQLYLYGNSLTGSIPAELAELNNLRECVLWGNQLSGVVPEALREHPCWETNWHLILHQSNYGISYEGLEIYAPEFSVKTIDGGNISNEIFAQNKYTVLYHFLDWCGFSEVFTPRLVAIYDMFKDLGLGAFSVTSQSDDAAAEYVKKHRIPWPCTTNQKETGTFINYIDRSPTVAVFDSDGKVVFSSALSDYGEIAAFFTEKLGSPNGTDASYNSTDYSKDGDVRILQKASKGNGIDIILIGDGYSDRLIADGTYDRTMDQAMELFFKAEPYKTHRDMFNVYAVTAVSQNEVYATGTSTAVEGYFGSSMHVGGNDAKAMEYALKAISDDKLNDALIIVMMNSTAFAGTCYMYDPVHSAELDYFGNGTSVAYFPVGVNEEALEQLIRHEAGGHGFAKLADEYAYRNNGAIPYFEVAETEAKEEFGWWKNIDFTNNPSDVKWSGFINDERYSDEGIGVFEGGLTYWMGVYRPTEDSAMNSGIGGYNAPSREAIYYRIHKLAYGQSWEYDRNDFIKYDLDCKTPQTRSVNIVNSSYDLPAPPVITGKTWKERMNDR
;
A
#
# COMPACT_ATOMS: atom_id res chain seq x y z
N MET A 1 15.84 0.25 -5.78
CA MET A 1 15.56 -1.19 -5.97
C MET A 1 14.12 -1.42 -5.55
N TYR A 2 13.26 -1.96 -6.42
CA TYR A 2 12.07 -2.80 -6.12
C TYR A 2 11.37 -3.20 -7.43
N LEU A 3 12.17 -3.74 -8.35
CA LEU A 3 11.74 -4.56 -9.47
C LEU A 3 12.46 -5.91 -9.32
N LEU A 4 11.81 -7.01 -9.67
CA LEU A 4 12.24 -8.39 -9.39
C LEU A 4 12.19 -8.79 -7.91
N HIS A 5 11.02 -8.64 -7.29
CA HIS A 5 10.50 -9.69 -6.39
C HIS A 5 9.24 -10.30 -7.02
N ARG A 6 9.41 -11.46 -7.65
CA ARG A 6 8.31 -12.36 -7.99
C ARG A 6 8.20 -13.40 -6.87
N PRO A 7 7.07 -13.52 -6.17
CA PRO A 7 6.77 -14.73 -5.44
C PRO A 7 6.45 -15.84 -6.47
N GLU A 8 7.31 -16.85 -6.61
CA GLU A 8 6.98 -18.06 -7.39
C GLU A 8 6.02 -19.01 -6.63
N HIS A 9 5.03 -18.41 -5.97
CA HIS A 9 4.05 -19.07 -5.11
C HIS A 9 2.59 -18.71 -5.50
N ASN A 10 2.30 -18.60 -6.80
CA ASN A 10 0.91 -18.53 -7.29
C ASN A 10 0.60 -19.32 -8.57
N GLN A 11 1.51 -20.18 -9.07
CA GLN A 11 1.25 -21.05 -10.24
C GLN A 11 0.66 -22.44 -9.94
N VAL A 12 0.07 -22.65 -8.76
CA VAL A 12 -0.38 -23.99 -8.31
C VAL A 12 -1.91 -24.14 -8.22
N TYR A 13 -2.71 -23.21 -8.77
CA TYR A 13 -4.18 -23.34 -8.84
C TYR A 13 -4.84 -23.14 -10.22
N TYR A 14 -4.10 -23.30 -11.32
CA TYR A 14 -4.64 -23.22 -12.69
C TYR A 14 -4.39 -24.46 -13.57
N ARG A 15 -4.81 -25.66 -13.12
CA ARG A 15 -5.04 -26.83 -14.01
C ARG A 15 -6.21 -27.72 -13.54
N ARG A 16 -7.00 -28.17 -14.53
CA ARG A 16 -8.31 -28.88 -14.42
C ARG A 16 -9.45 -27.92 -14.02
N TRP A 17 -10.61 -27.88 -14.68
CA TRP A 17 -11.17 -28.78 -15.70
C TRP A 17 -11.76 -28.03 -16.91
N GLN A 18 -11.58 -28.57 -18.12
CA GLN A 18 -12.49 -28.35 -19.25
C GLN A 18 -12.67 -29.63 -20.08
N SER A 19 -13.88 -30.20 -20.04
CA SER A 19 -14.52 -30.86 -21.19
C SER A 19 -16.01 -31.08 -20.90
N PRO A 20 -16.90 -31.03 -21.91
CA PRO A 20 -18.34 -30.94 -21.68
C PRO A 20 -19.11 -32.23 -22.06
N ILE A 21 -20.44 -32.09 -22.25
CA ILE A 21 -21.34 -32.85 -23.17
C ILE A 21 -22.43 -33.80 -22.58
N LEU A 22 -23.69 -33.38 -22.85
CA LEU A 22 -24.96 -34.11 -23.09
C LEU A 22 -25.84 -34.74 -21.97
N HIS A 23 -27.01 -34.09 -21.78
CA HIS A 23 -28.38 -34.59 -22.05
C HIS A 23 -29.34 -35.19 -20.97
N ASN A 24 -30.52 -34.55 -20.92
CA ASN A 24 -31.90 -35.10 -20.91
C ASN A 24 -32.58 -35.65 -19.63
N HIS A 25 -33.56 -34.85 -19.18
CA HIS A 25 -34.96 -35.22 -18.83
C HIS A 25 -35.29 -36.65 -18.34
N LYS A 26 -35.95 -36.73 -17.17
CA LYS A 26 -37.39 -37.06 -17.12
C LYS A 26 -38.07 -36.78 -15.77
N ARG A 27 -39.38 -36.48 -15.83
CA ARG A 27 -40.33 -36.56 -14.70
C ARG A 27 -40.58 -38.03 -14.32
N LEU A 28 -40.93 -38.26 -13.06
CA LEU A 28 -41.95 -39.26 -12.69
C LEU A 28 -42.73 -38.79 -11.44
N ARG A 29 -43.85 -39.45 -11.13
CA ARG A 29 -44.95 -38.95 -10.29
C ARG A 29 -45.56 -40.11 -9.50
N GLU A 30 -45.97 -39.85 -8.26
CA GLU A 30 -46.74 -40.78 -7.39
C GLU A 30 -45.97 -42.08 -7.02
N THR A 31 -46.32 -42.91 -6.01
CA THR A 31 -47.54 -43.02 -5.16
C THR A 31 -47.20 -43.70 -3.81
N LEU A 32 -48.21 -43.85 -2.92
CA LEU A 32 -48.43 -44.92 -1.90
C LEU A 32 -48.26 -44.62 -0.38
N ILE A 33 -49.40 -44.30 0.24
CA ILE A 33 -50.07 -45.08 1.31
C ILE A 33 -49.28 -45.46 2.60
N SER A 34 -49.69 -44.86 3.73
CA SER A 34 -49.54 -45.41 5.09
C SER A 34 -50.48 -46.60 5.33
N PRO A 35 -50.24 -47.53 6.29
CA PRO A 35 -50.73 -47.29 7.66
C PRO A 35 -49.97 -47.99 8.81
N VAL A 36 -50.46 -47.81 10.06
CA VAL A 36 -50.68 -48.83 11.14
C VAL A 36 -50.21 -48.43 12.57
N MET A 37 -51.22 -48.17 13.43
CA MET A 37 -51.34 -48.42 14.89
C MET A 37 -50.18 -48.20 15.90
N LYS A 38 -50.52 -47.55 17.03
CA LYS A 38 -50.77 -48.22 18.34
C LYS A 38 -51.26 -47.31 19.50
N LYS A 39 -52.37 -47.73 20.15
CA LYS A 39 -52.64 -47.75 21.63
C LYS A 39 -52.71 -46.43 22.45
N LEU A 40 -53.48 -46.32 23.57
CA LEU A 40 -54.62 -47.05 24.18
C LEU A 40 -55.23 -46.21 25.37
N LEU A 41 -56.27 -46.74 26.04
CA LEU A 41 -56.98 -46.30 27.30
C LEU A 41 -58.24 -45.41 27.05
N ILE A 42 -59.51 -45.65 27.47
CA ILE A 42 -60.22 -46.29 28.64
C ILE A 42 -60.71 -45.22 29.66
N PHE A 43 -61.95 -45.17 30.22
CA PHE A 43 -62.97 -46.21 30.57
C PHE A 43 -64.46 -45.72 30.62
N SER A 44 -65.43 -46.60 30.28
CA SER A 44 -66.81 -46.80 30.88
C SER A 44 -67.92 -45.71 30.95
N ALA A 45 -69.25 -45.99 31.11
CA ALA A 45 -70.17 -47.05 30.60
C ALA A 45 -71.63 -46.95 31.18
N ILE A 46 -72.67 -47.40 30.41
CA ILE A 46 -74.01 -47.96 30.82
C ILE A 46 -75.07 -46.97 31.45
N LEU A 47 -76.41 -46.89 31.16
CA LEU A 47 -77.58 -47.76 30.79
C LEU A 47 -78.30 -48.47 31.99
N PRO A 48 -79.50 -49.13 31.87
CA PRO A 48 -80.82 -48.80 31.25
C PRO A 48 -82.06 -49.11 32.18
N VAL A 49 -83.30 -49.27 31.63
CA VAL A 49 -84.37 -50.32 31.95
C VAL A 49 -85.87 -49.88 32.06
N LEU A 50 -86.71 -50.70 31.37
CA LEU A 50 -88.18 -51.04 31.31
C LEU A 50 -89.09 -50.77 32.55
N PHE A 51 -90.45 -50.88 32.60
CA PHE A 51 -91.62 -51.25 31.74
C PHE A 51 -92.93 -50.67 32.39
N MET A 52 -94.20 -50.63 31.91
CA MET A 52 -95.05 -51.23 30.83
C MET A 52 -96.04 -52.37 31.27
N ALA A 53 -97.37 -52.11 31.24
CA ALA A 53 -98.51 -53.08 31.39
C ALA A 53 -99.88 -52.47 30.94
N CYS A 54 -100.92 -53.29 30.67
CA CYS A 54 -102.22 -52.91 30.04
C CYS A 54 -103.46 -53.72 30.54
N ALA A 55 -104.66 -53.43 29.98
CA ALA A 55 -105.93 -54.21 29.97
C ALA A 55 -106.82 -54.22 31.26
N GLU A 56 -108.17 -54.39 31.25
CA GLU A 56 -109.25 -54.42 30.22
C GLU A 56 -110.68 -54.30 30.88
N GLU A 57 -111.67 -53.73 30.15
CA GLU A 57 -113.17 -53.96 30.11
C GLU A 57 -114.07 -54.25 31.36
N PRO A 58 -115.44 -54.28 31.30
CA PRO A 58 -116.47 -53.62 30.44
C PRO A 58 -117.69 -52.97 31.20
N LEU A 59 -118.77 -52.61 30.45
CA LEU A 59 -120.11 -52.02 30.81
C LEU A 59 -121.11 -53.06 31.43
N PRO A 60 -122.39 -52.78 31.88
CA PRO A 60 -123.42 -51.79 31.41
C PRO A 60 -124.45 -51.28 32.50
N PRO A 61 -125.77 -50.97 32.28
CA PRO A 61 -126.46 -49.95 31.43
C PRO A 61 -127.60 -49.10 32.11
N VAL A 62 -128.25 -48.22 31.30
CA VAL A 62 -129.63 -47.60 31.37
C VAL A 62 -129.82 -46.19 32.01
N GLU A 63 -130.65 -45.37 31.33
CA GLU A 63 -131.03 -43.94 31.52
C GLU A 63 -132.40 -43.80 32.28
N PRO A 64 -133.19 -42.67 32.31
CA PRO A 64 -133.11 -41.31 31.71
C PRO A 64 -133.56 -40.14 32.67
N PRO A 65 -133.91 -38.90 32.22
CA PRO A 65 -133.18 -37.94 31.35
C PRO A 65 -133.13 -36.46 31.87
N ALA A 66 -132.21 -35.66 31.31
CA ALA A 66 -132.23 -34.16 31.17
C ALA A 66 -132.16 -33.29 32.46
N PRO A 67 -131.37 -32.18 32.49
CA PRO A 67 -131.46 -31.05 31.56
C PRO A 67 -130.12 -30.59 30.91
N THR A 68 -130.14 -29.41 30.26
CA THR A 68 -129.10 -28.84 29.38
C THR A 68 -127.84 -28.28 30.09
N PRO A 69 -126.63 -28.43 29.51
CA PRO A 69 -125.38 -27.83 30.01
C PRO A 69 -125.06 -26.45 29.40
N GLU A 70 -124.22 -25.68 30.10
CA GLU A 70 -123.69 -24.37 29.66
C GLU A 70 -122.56 -24.47 28.61
N GLU A 71 -122.30 -23.37 27.91
CA GLU A 71 -121.22 -23.26 26.91
C GLU A 71 -119.82 -23.14 27.55
N ALA A 72 -118.79 -23.55 26.82
CA ALA A 72 -117.40 -23.54 27.28
C ALA A 72 -116.71 -22.19 27.00
N GLU A 73 -115.87 -21.69 27.93
CA GLU A 73 -115.13 -20.44 27.79
C GLU A 73 -113.66 -20.59 28.24
N ILE A 74 -112.76 -19.77 27.65
CA ILE A 74 -111.36 -19.61 28.07
C ILE A 74 -111.01 -18.12 28.08
N LYS A 75 -110.68 -17.57 29.25
CA LYS A 75 -110.24 -16.18 29.44
C LYS A 75 -108.73 -16.14 29.63
N ILE A 76 -108.03 -15.48 28.71
CA ILE A 76 -106.57 -15.42 28.62
C ILE A 76 -106.13 -14.22 27.79
N ASP A 77 -105.23 -13.41 28.34
CA ASP A 77 -104.79 -12.13 27.75
C ASP A 77 -103.42 -12.22 27.04
N VAL A 78 -102.67 -13.30 27.26
CA VAL A 78 -101.35 -13.52 26.65
C VAL A 78 -101.49 -14.15 25.26
N THR A 79 -100.99 -13.47 24.23
CA THR A 79 -101.01 -13.92 22.83
C THR A 79 -99.64 -14.40 22.32
N SER A 80 -98.55 -13.97 22.94
CA SER A 80 -97.20 -14.46 22.68
C SER A 80 -96.28 -14.39 23.90
N ILE A 81 -95.21 -15.19 23.87
CA ILE A 81 -94.11 -15.19 24.85
C ILE A 81 -92.76 -15.38 24.13
N VAL A 82 -91.69 -14.81 24.70
CA VAL A 82 -90.33 -14.84 24.12
C VAL A 82 -89.32 -15.29 25.16
N ILE A 83 -88.64 -16.42 24.92
CA ILE A 83 -87.66 -17.01 25.84
C ILE A 83 -86.22 -16.64 25.40
N PRO A 84 -85.27 -16.38 26.32
CA PRO A 84 -83.85 -16.14 25.97
C PRO A 84 -83.17 -17.30 25.24
N ALA A 85 -82.06 -17.02 24.55
CA ALA A 85 -81.24 -18.03 23.88
C ALA A 85 -80.70 -19.10 24.84
N GLU A 86 -80.33 -18.70 26.07
CA GLU A 86 -79.94 -19.59 27.18
C GLU A 86 -81.03 -20.60 27.61
N GLY A 87 -82.28 -20.41 27.17
CA GLY A 87 -83.44 -21.16 27.63
C GLY A 87 -84.09 -20.51 28.86
N GLY A 88 -84.98 -21.25 29.51
CA GLY A 88 -85.74 -20.75 30.66
C GLY A 88 -87.15 -21.34 30.74
N SER A 89 -87.96 -20.82 31.66
CA SER A 89 -89.37 -21.21 31.80
C SER A 89 -90.27 -20.01 32.01
N GLU A 90 -91.41 -19.99 31.31
CA GLU A 90 -92.40 -18.90 31.34
C GLU A 90 -93.76 -19.48 31.77
N THR A 91 -94.50 -18.80 32.67
CA THR A 91 -95.76 -19.34 33.22
C THR A 91 -96.95 -18.48 32.88
N ILE A 92 -97.81 -19.01 32.01
CA ILE A 92 -99.02 -18.34 31.55
C ILE A 92 -100.19 -18.75 32.46
N ARG A 93 -100.99 -17.77 32.93
CA ARG A 93 -102.19 -17.97 33.74
C ARG A 93 -103.45 -17.68 32.90
N PHE A 94 -104.54 -18.40 33.16
CA PHE A 94 -105.81 -18.26 32.47
C PHE A 94 -106.96 -18.84 33.32
N ASN A 95 -108.19 -18.52 32.97
CA ASN A 95 -109.38 -19.12 33.56
C ASN A 95 -110.16 -19.91 32.49
N SER A 96 -110.77 -21.04 32.85
CA SER A 96 -111.69 -21.75 31.96
C SER A 96 -112.90 -22.30 32.69
N SER A 97 -114.09 -22.21 32.07
CA SER A 97 -115.35 -22.69 32.67
C SER A 97 -115.50 -24.21 32.66
N GLN A 98 -114.63 -24.94 31.96
CA GLN A 98 -114.67 -26.41 31.84
C GLN A 98 -113.26 -27.02 31.97
N LYS A 99 -113.18 -28.35 32.07
CA LYS A 99 -111.90 -29.10 32.08
C LYS A 99 -111.11 -28.78 30.80
N TRP A 100 -109.84 -28.42 30.96
CA TRP A 100 -108.98 -27.98 29.86
C TRP A 100 -107.81 -28.92 29.60
N GLU A 101 -107.25 -28.82 28.40
CA GLU A 101 -106.05 -29.53 27.93
C GLU A 101 -105.10 -28.55 27.22
N ALA A 102 -103.80 -28.80 27.25
CA ALA A 102 -102.78 -27.98 26.59
C ALA A 102 -101.80 -28.85 25.78
N GLU A 103 -101.51 -28.42 24.55
CA GLU A 103 -100.46 -28.98 23.71
C GLU A 103 -99.52 -27.87 23.21
N VAL A 104 -98.23 -28.17 23.03
CA VAL A 104 -97.28 -27.29 22.35
C VAL A 104 -96.79 -27.96 21.07
N LYS A 105 -96.71 -27.20 19.97
CA LYS A 105 -96.26 -27.69 18.65
C LYS A 105 -95.31 -26.69 18.01
N SER A 106 -94.06 -27.11 17.79
CA SER A 106 -93.08 -26.38 16.98
C SER A 106 -93.23 -26.68 15.50
N SER A 107 -92.79 -25.74 14.67
CA SER A 107 -92.63 -25.89 13.21
C SER A 107 -91.40 -26.70 12.81
N GLN A 108 -90.45 -26.92 13.72
CA GLN A 108 -89.13 -27.51 13.43
C GLN A 108 -88.92 -28.83 14.20
N ASP A 109 -89.03 -28.79 15.54
CA ASP A 109 -88.97 -29.97 16.41
C ASP A 109 -89.65 -29.67 17.76
N ASN A 110 -90.39 -30.62 18.33
CA ASN A 110 -91.01 -30.47 19.64
C ASN A 110 -90.03 -30.72 20.81
N SER A 111 -88.82 -31.24 20.57
CA SER A 111 -87.91 -31.61 21.68
C SER A 111 -87.29 -30.44 22.43
N TRP A 112 -87.33 -29.21 21.90
CA TRP A 112 -86.71 -28.03 22.53
C TRP A 112 -87.59 -27.33 23.57
N CYS A 113 -88.92 -27.44 23.49
CA CYS A 113 -89.85 -26.84 24.43
C CYS A 113 -90.88 -27.86 24.97
N THR A 114 -91.20 -27.77 26.26
CA THR A 114 -92.11 -28.68 26.96
C THR A 114 -93.07 -27.89 27.84
N ILE A 115 -94.24 -28.47 28.16
CA ILE A 115 -95.28 -27.80 28.97
C ILE A 115 -95.77 -28.68 30.11
N SER A 116 -96.10 -28.04 31.24
CA SER A 116 -96.70 -28.68 32.41
C SER A 116 -97.56 -27.70 33.22
N PRO A 117 -98.69 -28.15 33.82
CA PRO A 117 -99.39 -29.39 33.53
C PRO A 117 -100.05 -29.37 32.13
N LYS A 118 -100.34 -30.55 31.57
CA LYS A 118 -100.96 -30.68 30.23
C LYS A 118 -102.50 -30.69 30.24
N SER A 119 -103.12 -30.68 31.42
CA SER A 119 -104.57 -30.59 31.59
C SER A 119 -104.91 -30.18 33.02
N GLY A 120 -106.11 -29.64 33.23
CA GLY A 120 -106.61 -29.28 34.56
C GLY A 120 -108.14 -29.20 34.62
N ALA A 121 -108.67 -29.00 35.83
CA ALA A 121 -110.09 -28.78 36.08
C ALA A 121 -110.54 -27.38 35.64
N ALA A 122 -111.85 -27.12 35.71
CA ALA A 122 -112.42 -25.79 35.55
C ALA A 122 -111.99 -24.84 36.69
N GLY A 123 -111.96 -23.54 36.41
CA GLY A 123 -111.48 -22.49 37.31
C GLY A 123 -110.21 -21.81 36.81
N ASP A 124 -109.48 -21.19 37.73
CA ASP A 124 -108.17 -20.59 37.46
C ASP A 124 -107.08 -21.66 37.30
N ALA A 125 -106.23 -21.46 36.30
CA ALA A 125 -105.24 -22.42 35.87
C ALA A 125 -103.96 -21.74 35.38
N SER A 126 -102.89 -22.52 35.25
CA SER A 126 -101.65 -22.08 34.62
C SER A 126 -100.97 -23.20 33.86
N VAL A 127 -100.27 -22.86 32.78
CA VAL A 127 -99.34 -23.72 32.07
C VAL A 127 -97.97 -23.05 32.09
N THR A 128 -96.99 -23.73 32.67
CA THR A 128 -95.57 -23.38 32.52
C THR A 128 -95.05 -24.04 31.26
N ILE A 129 -94.41 -23.25 30.40
CA ILE A 129 -93.56 -23.75 29.32
C ILE A 129 -92.10 -23.67 29.76
N THR A 130 -91.29 -24.65 29.35
CA THR A 130 -89.85 -24.73 29.62
C THR A 130 -89.12 -25.02 28.32
N ALA A 131 -88.18 -24.16 27.95
CA ALA A 131 -87.35 -24.31 26.75
C ALA A 131 -85.88 -24.54 27.12
N LYS A 132 -85.23 -25.45 26.39
CA LYS A 132 -83.78 -25.68 26.44
C LYS A 132 -83.01 -24.50 25.83
N ALA A 133 -81.73 -24.38 26.16
CA ALA A 133 -80.81 -23.48 25.46
C ALA A 133 -80.80 -23.72 23.93
N SER A 134 -80.46 -22.68 23.18
CA SER A 134 -80.23 -22.71 21.74
C SER A 134 -78.82 -22.19 21.42
N ASN A 135 -78.04 -22.99 20.70
CA ASN A 135 -76.83 -22.52 20.03
C ASN A 135 -77.09 -22.15 18.56
N ASP A 136 -78.35 -22.14 18.12
CA ASP A 136 -78.74 -21.74 16.77
C ASP A 136 -78.71 -20.21 16.62
N VAL A 137 -78.15 -19.75 15.50
CA VAL A 137 -78.09 -18.33 15.09
C VAL A 137 -79.41 -17.85 14.48
N ASN A 138 -80.38 -18.75 14.32
CA ASN A 138 -81.75 -18.50 13.87
C ASN A 138 -82.74 -18.62 15.03
N SER A 139 -83.80 -17.82 15.02
CA SER A 139 -84.90 -17.97 15.99
C SER A 139 -85.76 -19.20 15.70
N ARG A 140 -86.21 -19.90 16.75
CA ARG A 140 -87.12 -21.06 16.65
C ARG A 140 -88.45 -20.78 17.33
N THR A 141 -89.53 -21.35 16.79
CA THR A 141 -90.92 -21.03 17.18
C THR A 141 -91.79 -22.24 17.45
N ALA A 142 -92.80 -22.05 18.29
CA ALA A 142 -93.84 -23.02 18.60
C ALA A 142 -95.16 -22.34 18.94
N ILE A 143 -96.26 -23.11 18.94
CA ILE A 143 -97.60 -22.64 19.30
C ILE A 143 -98.09 -23.48 20.48
N LEU A 144 -98.31 -22.82 21.62
CA LEU A 144 -99.04 -23.39 22.75
C LEU A 144 -100.54 -23.24 22.50
N THR A 145 -101.24 -24.36 22.37
CA THR A 145 -102.70 -24.41 22.19
C THR A 145 -103.37 -24.94 23.45
N ILE A 146 -104.16 -24.09 24.10
CA ILE A 146 -105.04 -24.46 25.23
C ILE A 146 -106.44 -24.72 24.67
N LYS A 147 -107.09 -25.80 25.12
CA LYS A 147 -108.38 -26.30 24.64
C LYS A 147 -109.32 -26.48 25.83
N SER A 148 -110.59 -26.13 25.67
CA SER A 148 -111.65 -26.39 26.66
C SER A 148 -112.97 -26.55 25.93
N GLY A 149 -113.61 -27.71 26.10
CA GLY A 149 -114.72 -28.14 25.24
C GLY A 149 -114.36 -28.04 23.76
N LYS A 150 -115.08 -27.18 23.01
CA LYS A 150 -114.82 -26.89 21.59
C LYS A 150 -113.90 -25.69 21.35
N ILE A 151 -113.65 -24.84 22.35
CA ILE A 151 -112.84 -23.63 22.21
C ILE A 151 -111.35 -23.98 22.24
N LYS A 152 -110.57 -23.27 21.42
CA LYS A 152 -109.11 -23.32 21.39
C LYS A 152 -108.54 -21.90 21.42
N LYS A 153 -107.51 -21.67 22.23
CA LYS A 153 -106.70 -20.45 22.26
C LYS A 153 -105.25 -20.82 21.93
N ALA A 154 -104.64 -20.09 21.02
CA ALA A 154 -103.27 -20.32 20.55
C ALA A 154 -102.38 -19.16 20.98
N ILE A 155 -101.16 -19.47 21.43
CA ILE A 155 -100.19 -18.53 21.97
C ILE A 155 -98.85 -18.79 21.26
N ASN A 156 -98.28 -17.75 20.67
CA ASN A 156 -97.03 -17.87 19.91
C ASN A 156 -95.82 -17.85 20.85
N VAL A 157 -95.01 -18.90 20.80
CA VAL A 157 -93.78 -19.05 21.56
C VAL A 157 -92.61 -18.84 20.60
N SER A 158 -91.69 -17.93 20.91
CA SER A 158 -90.41 -17.84 20.23
C SER A 158 -89.26 -17.94 21.22
N GLN A 159 -88.11 -18.40 20.74
CA GLN A 159 -86.84 -18.30 21.44
C GLN A 159 -85.92 -17.35 20.68
N LYS A 160 -85.25 -16.44 21.39
CA LYS A 160 -84.21 -15.59 20.80
C LYS A 160 -83.10 -16.48 20.21
N GLN A 161 -82.58 -16.05 19.06
CA GLN A 161 -81.37 -16.61 18.46
C GLN A 161 -80.14 -16.28 19.32
N LYS A 162 -79.06 -17.04 19.10
CA LYS A 162 -77.75 -16.73 19.68
C LYS A 162 -77.03 -15.66 18.87
N ASP A 163 -76.39 -14.72 19.56
CA ASP A 163 -75.53 -13.70 18.96
C ASP A 163 -74.28 -14.36 18.33
N ALA A 164 -73.95 -13.95 17.10
CA ALA A 164 -72.88 -14.54 16.32
C ALA A 164 -72.22 -13.50 15.40
N LEU A 165 -70.90 -13.66 15.24
CA LEU A 165 -70.02 -12.88 14.38
C LEU A 165 -68.97 -13.84 13.83
N THR A 166 -68.81 -13.88 12.50
CA THR A 166 -67.85 -14.74 11.79
C THR A 166 -67.37 -14.08 10.50
N VAL A 167 -66.18 -14.43 10.02
CA VAL A 167 -65.64 -13.99 8.71
C VAL A 167 -65.54 -15.16 7.72
N THR A 168 -65.51 -14.86 6.42
CA THR A 168 -65.29 -15.91 5.40
C THR A 168 -63.82 -16.34 5.26
N SER A 169 -62.89 -15.44 5.59
CA SER A 169 -61.44 -15.65 5.47
C SER A 169 -60.74 -14.91 6.61
N SER A 170 -59.85 -15.60 7.33
CA SER A 170 -58.99 -15.04 8.39
C SER A 170 -57.52 -14.84 7.96
N VAL A 171 -57.18 -15.19 6.73
CA VAL A 171 -55.87 -14.90 6.12
C VAL A 171 -56.07 -14.40 4.69
N PHE A 172 -55.34 -13.35 4.32
CA PHE A 172 -55.19 -12.87 2.95
C PHE A 172 -53.70 -12.77 2.62
N GLU A 173 -53.33 -13.15 1.41
CA GLU A 173 -51.96 -13.03 0.89
C GLU A 173 -51.99 -12.07 -0.30
N VAL A 174 -51.06 -11.11 -0.31
CA VAL A 174 -51.02 -9.95 -1.22
C VAL A 174 -49.61 -9.82 -1.78
N ASP A 175 -49.50 -9.46 -3.06
CA ASP A 175 -48.22 -9.23 -3.73
C ASP A 175 -47.61 -7.86 -3.34
N ALA A 176 -46.37 -7.61 -3.79
CA ALA A 176 -45.60 -6.45 -3.35
C ALA A 176 -46.26 -5.12 -3.73
N GLU A 177 -46.99 -5.09 -4.85
CA GLU A 177 -47.70 -3.92 -5.37
C GLU A 177 -48.88 -3.47 -4.48
N GLY A 178 -49.39 -4.35 -3.61
CA GLY A 178 -50.56 -4.09 -2.78
C GLY A 178 -51.89 -4.31 -3.51
N GLY A 179 -52.92 -3.52 -3.17
CA GLY A 179 -54.26 -3.57 -3.77
C GLY A 179 -55.41 -3.62 -2.76
N ASP A 180 -56.65 -3.66 -3.25
CA ASP A 180 -57.85 -3.78 -2.39
C ASP A 180 -58.15 -5.25 -2.01
N ILE A 181 -58.34 -5.49 -0.72
CA ILE A 181 -58.94 -6.72 -0.17
C ILE A 181 -60.38 -6.45 0.28
N SER A 182 -61.21 -7.50 0.35
CA SER A 182 -62.57 -7.40 0.88
C SER A 182 -62.91 -8.59 1.79
N ILE A 183 -63.33 -8.27 3.02
CA ILE A 183 -63.60 -9.23 4.10
C ILE A 183 -65.12 -9.34 4.28
N THR A 184 -65.72 -10.46 3.90
CA THR A 184 -67.15 -10.70 4.14
C THR A 184 -67.41 -11.08 5.60
N VAL A 185 -68.19 -10.26 6.29
CA VAL A 185 -68.60 -10.42 7.69
C VAL A 185 -70.04 -10.93 7.77
N LYS A 186 -70.22 -12.05 8.46
CA LYS A 186 -71.52 -12.66 8.76
C LYS A 186 -71.79 -12.52 10.26
N ALA A 187 -72.55 -11.49 10.60
CA ALA A 187 -73.00 -11.22 11.96
C ALA A 187 -74.53 -11.03 11.99
N ASN A 188 -75.15 -11.36 13.13
CA ASN A 188 -76.57 -11.06 13.41
C ASN A 188 -76.72 -9.97 14.51
N ILE A 189 -75.62 -9.26 14.76
CA ILE A 189 -75.41 -8.17 15.74
C ILE A 189 -74.62 -7.03 15.07
N GLU A 190 -74.66 -5.83 15.63
CA GLU A 190 -73.76 -4.74 15.22
C GLU A 190 -72.30 -5.07 15.60
N PHE A 191 -71.34 -4.57 14.83
CA PHE A 191 -69.91 -4.85 15.02
C PHE A 191 -69.05 -3.68 14.57
N GLU A 192 -67.83 -3.62 15.10
CA GLU A 192 -66.78 -2.67 14.73
C GLU A 192 -65.55 -3.40 14.20
N TYR A 193 -64.58 -2.65 13.66
CA TYR A 193 -63.28 -3.18 13.25
C TYR A 193 -62.15 -2.27 13.76
N MET A 194 -60.97 -2.86 13.92
CA MET A 194 -59.74 -2.19 14.32
C MET A 194 -58.60 -2.68 13.42
N ILE A 195 -57.86 -1.74 12.83
CA ILE A 195 -56.58 -2.00 12.18
C ILE A 195 -55.52 -1.85 13.28
N SER A 196 -54.59 -2.80 13.40
CA SER A 196 -53.55 -2.75 14.44
C SER A 196 -52.58 -1.60 14.19
N ASP A 197 -52.03 -0.96 15.24
CA ASP A 197 -51.21 0.26 15.09
C ASP A 197 -49.99 0.05 14.18
N GLU A 198 -49.36 -1.12 14.24
CA GLU A 198 -48.25 -1.59 13.38
C GLU A 198 -48.61 -1.64 11.87
N CYS A 199 -49.90 -1.55 11.53
CA CYS A 199 -50.44 -1.61 10.17
C CYS A 199 -50.90 -0.25 9.64
N ALA A 200 -51.05 0.76 10.50
CA ALA A 200 -51.75 2.01 10.18
C ALA A 200 -51.10 2.84 9.05
N GLY A 201 -49.81 2.58 8.75
CA GLY A 201 -49.09 3.21 7.63
C GLY A 201 -49.33 2.56 6.26
N TRP A 202 -49.87 1.34 6.20
CA TRP A 202 -49.99 0.58 4.94
C TRP A 202 -51.30 -0.21 4.74
N ILE A 203 -52.17 -0.29 5.76
CA ILE A 203 -53.54 -0.81 5.65
C ILE A 203 -54.53 0.34 5.93
N SER A 204 -55.47 0.57 5.02
CA SER A 204 -56.50 1.61 5.17
C SER A 204 -57.89 1.13 4.75
N PHE A 205 -58.95 1.59 5.40
CA PHE A 205 -60.32 1.19 5.06
C PHE A 205 -60.88 2.03 3.90
N THR A 206 -61.33 1.36 2.82
CA THR A 206 -61.85 1.97 1.59
C THR A 206 -63.37 1.89 1.45
N GLY A 207 -64.07 1.20 2.36
CA GLY A 207 -65.52 1.09 2.34
C GLY A 207 -66.27 2.41 2.62
N THR A 208 -67.50 2.52 2.10
CA THR A 208 -68.38 3.66 2.41
C THR A 208 -69.02 3.50 3.79
N LYS A 209 -69.22 4.63 4.50
CA LYS A 209 -69.84 4.68 5.84
C LYS A 209 -71.37 4.52 5.83
N ALA A 210 -71.88 3.55 5.06
CA ALA A 210 -73.27 3.11 5.13
C ALA A 210 -73.43 2.09 6.26
N MET A 211 -74.55 2.11 6.99
CA MET A 211 -74.81 1.13 8.04
C MET A 211 -75.16 -0.24 7.43
N THR A 212 -74.77 -1.34 8.09
CA THR A 212 -74.95 -2.74 7.66
C THR A 212 -74.17 -3.18 6.40
N THR A 213 -72.89 -2.85 6.31
CA THR A 213 -71.99 -3.39 5.26
C THR A 213 -71.58 -4.83 5.58
N HIS A 214 -72.04 -5.80 4.77
CA HIS A 214 -71.62 -7.21 4.89
C HIS A 214 -70.20 -7.49 4.38
N ASN A 215 -69.57 -6.55 3.67
CA ASN A 215 -68.18 -6.63 3.20
C ASN A 215 -67.42 -5.39 3.68
N LEU A 216 -66.31 -5.58 4.40
CA LEU A 216 -65.37 -4.50 4.70
C LEU A 216 -64.25 -4.51 3.67
N SER A 217 -64.07 -3.43 2.91
CA SER A 217 -62.97 -3.28 1.97
C SER A 217 -61.83 -2.45 2.55
N PHE A 218 -60.59 -2.88 2.29
CA PHE A 218 -59.38 -2.22 2.72
C PHE A 218 -58.37 -2.16 1.58
N ALA A 219 -57.73 -1.01 1.37
CA ALA A 219 -56.58 -0.88 0.49
C ALA A 219 -55.28 -1.17 1.26
N ILE A 220 -54.45 -1.99 0.65
CA ILE A 220 -53.10 -2.36 1.08
C ILE A 220 -52.12 -1.59 0.19
N ALA A 221 -51.26 -0.76 0.79
CA ALA A 221 -50.23 -0.01 0.07
C ALA A 221 -49.10 -0.92 -0.44
N SER A 222 -48.27 -0.44 -1.37
CA SER A 222 -47.10 -1.19 -1.85
C SER A 222 -46.10 -1.48 -0.73
N ASN A 223 -45.38 -2.58 -0.86
CA ASN A 223 -44.27 -2.98 0.00
C ASN A 223 -42.99 -2.92 -0.82
N ASP A 224 -42.39 -1.74 -0.87
CA ASP A 224 -41.20 -1.45 -1.66
C ASP A 224 -39.93 -2.10 -1.05
N GLU A 225 -40.01 -2.60 0.19
CA GLU A 225 -38.99 -3.43 0.83
C GLU A 225 -38.96 -4.85 0.27
N THR A 226 -37.76 -5.44 0.17
CA THR A 226 -37.54 -6.82 -0.27
C THR A 226 -37.96 -7.87 0.77
N LYS A 227 -38.23 -7.45 2.01
CA LYS A 227 -38.73 -8.30 3.10
C LYS A 227 -40.25 -8.35 3.09
N SER A 228 -40.80 -9.55 3.28
CA SER A 228 -42.25 -9.73 3.43
C SER A 228 -42.73 -9.21 4.78
N ARG A 229 -43.84 -8.49 4.81
CA ARG A 229 -44.47 -7.93 6.01
C ARG A 229 -45.83 -8.58 6.29
N GLN A 230 -46.29 -8.48 7.53
CA GLN A 230 -47.62 -8.96 7.92
C GLN A 230 -48.31 -7.94 8.82
N GLY A 231 -49.64 -7.96 8.82
CA GLY A 231 -50.48 -7.05 9.58
C GLY A 231 -51.80 -7.69 9.99
N LYS A 232 -52.53 -7.02 10.89
CA LYS A 232 -53.73 -7.56 11.53
C LYS A 232 -54.90 -6.57 11.52
N ILE A 233 -56.06 -7.08 11.15
CA ILE A 233 -57.36 -6.43 11.28
C ILE A 233 -58.21 -7.29 12.23
N THR A 234 -58.74 -6.70 13.30
CA THR A 234 -59.64 -7.38 14.24
C THR A 234 -61.06 -6.86 14.04
N ILE A 235 -62.04 -7.75 13.91
CA ILE A 235 -63.47 -7.41 13.82
C ILE A 235 -64.14 -7.91 15.09
N TYR A 236 -64.88 -7.06 15.80
CA TYR A 236 -65.37 -7.36 17.15
C TYR A 236 -66.78 -6.83 17.44
N SER A 237 -67.44 -7.49 18.40
CA SER A 237 -68.71 -7.06 18.99
C SER A 237 -68.83 -7.58 20.41
N GLY A 238 -68.72 -6.66 21.38
CA GLY A 238 -68.76 -6.97 22.82
C GLY A 238 -67.61 -7.90 23.27
N SER A 239 -67.87 -9.20 23.29
CA SER A 239 -66.89 -10.25 23.64
C SER A 239 -66.64 -11.27 22.52
N LEU A 240 -67.28 -11.10 21.36
CA LEU A 240 -67.00 -11.86 20.15
C LEU A 240 -65.96 -11.09 19.32
N GLN A 241 -64.95 -11.78 18.81
CA GLN A 241 -63.94 -11.21 17.92
C GLN A 241 -63.43 -12.24 16.91
N GLU A 242 -63.06 -11.77 15.73
CA GLU A 242 -62.39 -12.51 14.65
C GLU A 242 -61.14 -11.73 14.22
N GLU A 243 -60.00 -12.41 14.11
CA GLU A 243 -58.73 -11.80 13.70
C GLU A 243 -58.42 -12.20 12.25
N ILE A 244 -58.05 -11.22 11.42
CA ILE A 244 -57.66 -11.40 10.03
C ILE A 244 -56.20 -10.98 9.85
N THR A 245 -55.36 -11.94 9.45
CA THR A 245 -53.95 -11.69 9.12
C THR A 245 -53.80 -11.36 7.64
N ILE A 246 -53.20 -10.21 7.34
CA ILE A 246 -52.79 -9.83 6.00
C ILE A 246 -51.29 -10.11 5.88
N LYS A 247 -50.87 -10.91 4.90
CA LYS A 247 -49.46 -11.11 4.57
C LYS A 247 -49.17 -10.45 3.23
N GLN A 248 -48.14 -9.63 3.18
CA GLN A 248 -47.69 -8.99 1.94
C GLN A 248 -46.27 -9.43 1.62
N LYS A 249 -46.03 -9.85 0.37
CA LYS A 249 -44.68 -10.17 -0.12
C LYS A 249 -43.77 -8.94 -0.06
N GLY A 250 -42.46 -9.16 -0.01
CA GLY A 250 -41.49 -8.12 -0.34
C GLY A 250 -41.39 -7.91 -1.85
N LYS A 251 -40.88 -6.75 -2.29
CA LYS A 251 -40.54 -6.51 -3.71
C LYS A 251 -39.62 -7.62 -4.20
N GLU A 252 -40.02 -8.32 -5.26
CA GLU A 252 -39.19 -9.29 -5.96
C GLU A 252 -38.08 -8.51 -6.71
N ILE A 253 -36.82 -8.81 -6.38
CA ILE A 253 -35.68 -8.18 -7.04
C ILE A 253 -35.46 -8.87 -8.38
N SER A 254 -35.57 -8.14 -9.49
CA SER A 254 -35.10 -8.66 -10.77
C SER A 254 -33.58 -8.58 -10.80
N TYR A 255 -32.89 -9.70 -11.06
CA TYR A 255 -31.45 -9.69 -11.32
C TYR A 255 -31.10 -8.76 -12.51
N GLU A 256 -32.02 -8.53 -13.45
CA GLU A 256 -31.82 -7.55 -14.53
C GLU A 256 -31.75 -6.09 -14.02
N GLU A 257 -32.48 -5.73 -12.96
CA GLU A 257 -32.35 -4.41 -12.30
C GLU A 257 -30.98 -4.30 -11.59
N VAL A 258 -30.50 -5.39 -10.98
CA VAL A 258 -29.24 -5.41 -10.23
C VAL A 258 -28.02 -5.38 -11.17
N TRP A 259 -27.97 -6.24 -12.19
CA TRP A 259 -26.91 -6.22 -13.20
C TRP A 259 -26.89 -4.89 -13.98
N ALA A 260 -28.03 -4.21 -14.12
CA ALA A 260 -28.07 -2.86 -14.68
C ALA A 260 -27.41 -1.82 -13.74
N LYS A 261 -27.68 -1.88 -12.43
CA LYS A 261 -27.03 -1.04 -11.40
C LYS A 261 -25.50 -1.29 -11.35
N GLU A 262 -25.06 -2.55 -11.32
CA GLU A 262 -23.61 -2.85 -11.34
C GLU A 262 -22.94 -2.39 -12.63
N ARG A 263 -23.60 -2.57 -13.79
CA ARG A 263 -23.13 -2.03 -15.07
C ARG A 263 -23.04 -0.51 -15.07
N GLU A 264 -24.00 0.20 -14.45
CA GLU A 264 -23.97 1.66 -14.33
C GLU A 264 -22.79 2.11 -13.46
N ILE A 265 -22.55 1.46 -12.32
CA ILE A 265 -21.39 1.73 -11.45
C ILE A 265 -20.07 1.48 -12.22
N LEU A 266 -19.95 0.36 -12.93
CA LEU A 266 -18.78 0.06 -13.75
C LEU A 266 -18.60 1.08 -14.89
N MET A 267 -19.68 1.52 -15.56
CA MET A 267 -19.57 2.56 -16.61
C MET A 267 -19.20 3.94 -16.05
N ASN A 268 -19.65 4.27 -14.83
CA ASN A 268 -19.23 5.48 -14.14
C ASN A 268 -17.74 5.41 -13.77
N PHE A 269 -17.25 4.27 -13.29
CA PHE A 269 -15.83 3.99 -13.07
C PHE A 269 -15.01 4.10 -14.36
N TYR A 270 -15.44 3.46 -15.44
CA TYR A 270 -14.82 3.55 -16.77
C TYR A 270 -14.70 5.01 -17.24
N THR A 271 -15.78 5.77 -17.14
CA THR A 271 -15.81 7.18 -17.58
C THR A 271 -14.95 8.07 -16.69
N ALA A 272 -15.04 7.92 -15.37
CA ALA A 272 -14.28 8.71 -14.39
C ALA A 272 -12.76 8.43 -14.42
N THR A 273 -12.36 7.26 -14.93
CA THR A 273 -10.96 6.82 -14.98
C THR A 273 -10.36 6.77 -16.40
N GLY A 274 -11.01 7.43 -17.37
CA GLY A 274 -10.45 7.65 -18.71
C GLY A 274 -10.50 6.44 -19.66
N GLY A 275 -11.50 5.56 -19.48
CA GLY A 275 -11.68 4.26 -20.12
C GLY A 275 -11.34 4.12 -21.60
N ASP A 276 -11.66 5.12 -22.42
CA ASP A 276 -11.36 5.12 -23.86
C ASP A 276 -9.85 5.15 -24.18
N ASN A 277 -9.01 5.44 -23.17
CA ASN A 277 -7.54 5.51 -23.26
C ASN A 277 -6.82 4.44 -22.41
N TRP A 278 -7.54 3.47 -21.84
CA TRP A 278 -6.91 2.31 -21.20
C TRP A 278 -6.14 1.45 -22.22
N THR A 279 -5.21 0.62 -21.74
CA THR A 279 -4.41 -0.27 -22.60
C THR A 279 -5.22 -1.45 -23.13
N ASP A 280 -6.09 -2.02 -22.29
CA ASP A 280 -7.14 -2.97 -22.66
C ASP A 280 -8.47 -2.55 -22.01
N ASN A 281 -9.43 -2.19 -22.87
CA ASN A 281 -10.82 -1.89 -22.53
C ASN A 281 -11.79 -2.88 -23.23
N THR A 282 -11.34 -4.09 -23.55
CA THR A 282 -12.12 -5.08 -24.32
C THR A 282 -13.50 -5.29 -23.70
N ASN A 283 -14.52 -5.13 -24.54
CA ASN A 283 -15.95 -5.22 -24.25
C ASN A 283 -16.53 -4.19 -23.26
N TRP A 284 -15.75 -3.30 -22.66
CA TRP A 284 -16.29 -2.19 -21.87
C TRP A 284 -17.18 -1.28 -22.73
N GLY A 285 -18.25 -0.73 -22.14
CA GLY A 285 -19.27 0.02 -22.88
C GLY A 285 -20.13 -0.81 -23.86
N SER A 286 -19.85 -2.10 -24.04
CA SER A 286 -20.61 -2.96 -24.95
C SER A 286 -21.91 -3.50 -24.33
N ALA A 287 -22.78 -4.03 -25.19
CA ALA A 287 -24.01 -4.72 -24.78
C ALA A 287 -23.78 -6.15 -24.24
N LEU A 288 -22.54 -6.65 -24.19
CA LEU A 288 -22.23 -7.97 -23.61
C LEU A 288 -22.39 -7.97 -22.08
N PRO A 289 -22.58 -9.13 -21.44
CA PRO A 289 -22.51 -9.28 -19.98
C PRO A 289 -21.23 -8.68 -19.41
N VAL A 290 -21.28 -8.12 -18.19
CA VAL A 290 -20.09 -7.55 -17.55
C VAL A 290 -19.02 -8.60 -17.26
N SER A 291 -19.41 -9.88 -17.14
CA SER A 291 -18.52 -11.05 -17.08
C SER A 291 -17.68 -11.31 -18.35
N GLU A 292 -17.94 -10.58 -19.44
CA GLU A 292 -17.13 -10.60 -20.67
C GLU A 292 -16.26 -9.34 -20.80
N TRP A 293 -16.31 -8.41 -19.84
CA TRP A 293 -15.51 -7.18 -19.86
C TRP A 293 -14.10 -7.44 -19.32
N TYR A 294 -13.09 -6.81 -19.92
CA TYR A 294 -11.70 -6.98 -19.48
C TYR A 294 -11.53 -6.66 -17.99
N GLY A 295 -10.87 -7.55 -17.24
CA GLY A 295 -10.62 -7.39 -15.82
C GLY A 295 -11.81 -7.65 -14.88
N ILE A 296 -13.01 -7.94 -15.37
CA ILE A 296 -14.19 -8.21 -14.52
C ILE A 296 -14.38 -9.72 -14.31
N ARG A 297 -14.52 -10.15 -13.06
CA ARG A 297 -15.03 -11.50 -12.71
C ARG A 297 -16.38 -11.39 -12.00
N THR A 298 -17.26 -12.33 -12.31
CA THR A 298 -18.57 -12.50 -11.68
C THR A 298 -18.73 -13.88 -11.04
N ASP A 299 -19.69 -14.01 -10.12
CA ASP A 299 -20.09 -15.31 -9.54
C ASP A 299 -21.12 -16.08 -10.39
N GLU A 300 -21.71 -17.14 -9.83
CA GLU A 300 -22.73 -17.98 -10.49
C GLU A 300 -24.06 -17.25 -10.74
N ASP A 301 -24.36 -16.15 -10.00
CA ASP A 301 -25.51 -15.27 -10.22
C ASP A 301 -25.20 -14.16 -11.23
N GLY A 302 -23.97 -14.09 -11.77
CA GLY A 302 -23.52 -13.02 -12.68
C GLY A 302 -23.25 -11.68 -12.00
N MET A 303 -23.15 -11.66 -10.66
CA MET A 303 -22.84 -10.48 -9.85
C MET A 303 -21.33 -10.22 -9.82
N VAL A 304 -20.89 -8.96 -9.79
CA VAL A 304 -19.46 -8.59 -9.79
C VAL A 304 -18.77 -8.99 -8.48
N ILE A 305 -17.66 -9.72 -8.59
CA ILE A 305 -16.85 -10.18 -7.44
C ILE A 305 -15.37 -9.80 -7.52
N ASP A 306 -14.80 -9.60 -8.71
CA ASP A 306 -13.44 -9.02 -8.85
C ASP A 306 -13.42 -7.91 -9.91
N ILE A 307 -12.58 -6.91 -9.67
CA ILE A 307 -12.07 -5.97 -10.66
C ILE A 307 -10.54 -6.09 -10.66
N CYS A 308 -9.93 -6.40 -11.81
CA CYS A 308 -8.49 -6.60 -11.98
C CYS A 308 -7.99 -5.83 -13.22
N LEU A 309 -7.48 -4.61 -13.01
CA LEU A 309 -7.09 -3.66 -14.05
C LEU A 309 -5.67 -3.10 -13.79
N TYR A 310 -4.76 -3.95 -13.32
CA TYR A 310 -3.35 -3.60 -13.08
C TYR A 310 -2.64 -3.20 -14.39
N SER A 311 -1.67 -2.27 -14.30
CA SER A 311 -0.83 -1.81 -15.42
C SER A 311 -1.60 -1.43 -16.69
N ASN A 312 -2.80 -0.84 -16.54
CA ASN A 312 -3.77 -0.68 -17.64
C ASN A 312 -3.98 0.78 -18.11
N ASN A 313 -3.18 1.74 -17.65
CA ASN A 313 -3.27 3.16 -18.00
C ASN A 313 -4.61 3.83 -17.60
N LEU A 314 -5.18 3.43 -16.46
CA LEU A 314 -6.27 4.18 -15.81
C LEU A 314 -5.76 5.56 -15.39
N THR A 315 -6.55 6.60 -15.61
CA THR A 315 -6.25 7.99 -15.25
C THR A 315 -7.38 8.57 -14.38
N GLY A 316 -7.46 9.88 -14.12
CA GLY A 316 -8.65 10.48 -13.50
C GLY A 316 -8.78 10.17 -12.01
N THR A 317 -9.98 9.80 -11.54
CA THR A 317 -10.27 9.59 -10.10
C THR A 317 -11.26 8.45 -9.89
N LEU A 318 -11.19 7.75 -8.76
CA LEU A 318 -12.27 6.83 -8.34
C LEU A 318 -13.57 7.61 -8.09
N PRO A 319 -14.72 7.23 -8.71
CA PRO A 319 -16.00 7.88 -8.46
C PRO A 319 -16.69 7.39 -7.19
N GLU A 320 -17.70 8.14 -6.76
CA GLU A 320 -18.69 7.69 -5.77
C GLU A 320 -19.65 6.63 -6.37
N GLY A 321 -20.22 5.77 -5.52
CA GLY A 321 -21.13 4.69 -5.90
C GLY A 321 -20.45 3.32 -6.11
N LEU A 322 -19.11 3.24 -5.98
CA LEU A 322 -18.37 1.96 -6.03
C LEU A 322 -18.78 1.03 -4.89
N SER A 323 -19.17 1.60 -3.75
CA SER A 323 -19.83 0.91 -2.63
C SER A 323 -21.03 0.02 -3.02
N GLY A 324 -21.67 0.30 -4.16
CA GLY A 324 -22.83 -0.44 -4.65
C GLY A 324 -22.55 -1.79 -5.31
N LEU A 325 -21.28 -2.19 -5.46
CA LEU A 325 -20.84 -3.52 -5.90
C LEU A 325 -20.79 -4.48 -4.70
N GLU A 326 -21.96 -4.83 -4.18
CA GLU A 326 -22.14 -5.43 -2.84
C GLU A 326 -21.45 -6.80 -2.65
N ARG A 327 -21.09 -7.52 -3.73
CA ARG A 327 -20.36 -8.80 -3.68
C ARG A 327 -18.86 -8.68 -4.02
N LEU A 328 -18.32 -7.48 -4.24
CA LEU A 328 -16.91 -7.27 -4.59
C LEU A 328 -15.96 -7.82 -3.50
N SER A 329 -15.10 -8.75 -3.90
CA SER A 329 -14.17 -9.50 -3.06
C SER A 329 -12.69 -9.16 -3.30
N GLN A 330 -12.35 -8.73 -4.52
CA GLN A 330 -11.02 -8.23 -4.88
C GLN A 330 -11.13 -6.97 -5.76
N PHE A 331 -10.33 -5.95 -5.47
CA PHE A 331 -10.17 -4.77 -6.31
C PHE A 331 -8.67 -4.48 -6.51
N ASP A 332 -8.19 -4.77 -7.72
CA ASP A 332 -6.80 -4.58 -8.15
C ASP A 332 -6.71 -3.54 -9.28
N ILE A 333 -5.99 -2.47 -9.00
CA ILE A 333 -5.71 -1.34 -9.90
C ILE A 333 -4.24 -0.90 -9.77
N ILE A 334 -3.33 -1.83 -9.41
CA ILE A 334 -1.89 -1.57 -9.24
C ILE A 334 -1.31 -0.92 -10.52
N ASP A 335 -0.35 0.01 -10.37
CA ASP A 335 0.51 0.51 -11.48
C ASP A 335 -0.30 1.28 -12.54
N ASN A 336 -1.01 2.32 -12.09
CA ASN A 336 -1.87 3.19 -12.91
C ASN A 336 -1.65 4.68 -12.54
N HIS A 337 -2.44 5.58 -13.13
CA HIS A 337 -2.37 7.04 -12.94
C HIS A 337 -3.63 7.61 -12.28
N LEU A 338 -4.21 6.87 -11.31
CA LEU A 338 -5.40 7.32 -10.58
C LEU A 338 -5.03 8.38 -9.53
N THR A 339 -5.72 9.51 -9.59
CA THR A 339 -5.51 10.68 -8.72
C THR A 339 -6.67 10.87 -7.73
N GLY A 340 -6.61 11.95 -6.93
CA GLY A 340 -7.66 12.30 -5.97
C GLY A 340 -7.63 11.43 -4.71
N SER A 341 -8.68 11.52 -3.88
CA SER A 341 -8.77 10.78 -2.62
C SER A 341 -9.45 9.43 -2.77
N ILE A 342 -8.97 8.44 -2.02
CA ILE A 342 -9.65 7.15 -1.84
C ILE A 342 -11.06 7.42 -1.25
N PRO A 343 -12.17 7.00 -1.89
CA PRO A 343 -13.51 7.28 -1.38
C PRO A 343 -13.80 6.54 -0.06
N ALA A 344 -14.28 7.28 0.95
CA ALA A 344 -14.63 6.72 2.27
C ALA A 344 -15.74 5.65 2.19
N GLU A 345 -16.61 5.73 1.19
CA GLU A 345 -17.66 4.73 0.94
C GLU A 345 -17.12 3.33 0.57
N LEU A 346 -15.86 3.19 0.16
CA LEU A 346 -15.24 1.87 -0.02
C LEU A 346 -15.22 1.06 1.29
N GLY A 347 -15.24 1.72 2.45
CA GLY A 347 -15.44 1.11 3.77
C GLY A 347 -16.80 0.44 3.98
N GLN A 348 -17.69 0.44 2.98
CA GLN A 348 -18.98 -0.26 3.00
C GLN A 348 -18.96 -1.61 2.25
N LEU A 349 -17.87 -1.93 1.54
CA LEU A 349 -17.70 -3.15 0.74
C LEU A 349 -17.47 -4.38 1.64
N SER A 350 -18.48 -4.80 2.39
CA SER A 350 -18.37 -5.81 3.46
C SER A 350 -17.81 -7.20 3.06
N ASN A 351 -17.76 -7.53 1.77
CA ASN A 351 -17.20 -8.78 1.25
C ASN A 351 -15.75 -8.65 0.73
N ILE A 352 -15.14 -7.47 0.79
CA ILE A 352 -13.80 -7.22 0.23
C ILE A 352 -12.73 -7.91 1.08
N THR A 353 -11.86 -8.67 0.40
CA THR A 353 -10.74 -9.40 0.99
C THR A 353 -9.38 -8.85 0.56
N LEU A 354 -9.32 -8.20 -0.61
CA LEU A 354 -8.08 -7.71 -1.22
C LEU A 354 -8.29 -6.33 -1.85
N LEU A 355 -7.55 -5.32 -1.38
CA LEU A 355 -7.48 -3.98 -1.96
C LEU A 355 -6.04 -3.68 -2.40
N TYR A 356 -5.79 -3.69 -3.71
CA TYR A 356 -4.47 -3.44 -4.30
C TYR A 356 -4.47 -2.15 -5.12
N PHE A 357 -4.15 -1.03 -4.48
CA PHE A 357 -4.15 0.32 -5.06
C PHE A 357 -2.72 0.90 -5.16
N GLU A 358 -1.68 0.05 -5.06
CA GLU A 358 -0.28 0.49 -5.11
C GLU A 358 0.09 1.17 -6.44
N LYS A 359 1.12 2.03 -6.40
CA LYS A 359 1.68 2.71 -7.58
C LYS A 359 0.60 3.46 -8.37
N ASN A 360 0.02 4.45 -7.71
CA ASN A 360 -0.94 5.38 -8.28
C ASN A 360 -0.60 6.80 -7.78
N GLU A 361 -1.47 7.76 -8.03
CA GLU A 361 -1.32 9.17 -7.65
C GLU A 361 -2.38 9.58 -6.60
N PHE A 362 -2.88 8.61 -5.81
CA PHE A 362 -3.89 8.85 -4.78
C PHE A 362 -3.34 9.77 -3.68
N SER A 363 -4.17 10.70 -3.22
CA SER A 363 -3.80 11.82 -2.36
C SER A 363 -4.84 12.07 -1.27
N GLY A 364 -4.58 13.01 -0.35
CA GLY A 364 -5.42 13.17 0.85
C GLY A 364 -5.20 12.04 1.86
N SER A 365 -6.08 11.90 2.85
CA SER A 365 -5.92 10.92 3.93
C SER A 365 -6.50 9.55 3.61
N ILE A 366 -5.90 8.50 4.17
CA ILE A 366 -6.52 7.16 4.24
C ILE A 366 -7.86 7.29 4.99
N PRO A 367 -9.01 6.86 4.42
CA PRO A 367 -10.30 6.96 5.10
C PRO A 367 -10.37 6.04 6.34
N PRO A 368 -10.73 6.56 7.53
CA PRO A 368 -10.96 5.73 8.72
C PRO A 368 -12.04 4.64 8.50
N GLU A 369 -12.98 4.88 7.58
CA GLU A 369 -14.03 3.94 7.18
C GLU A 369 -13.50 2.61 6.63
N LEU A 370 -12.27 2.56 6.10
CA LEU A 370 -11.63 1.30 5.69
C LEU A 370 -11.43 0.33 6.87
N GLY A 371 -11.39 0.83 8.12
CA GLY A 371 -11.38 0.03 9.33
C GLY A 371 -12.69 -0.73 9.64
N ASN A 372 -13.71 -0.61 8.79
CA ASN A 372 -14.95 -1.40 8.89
C ASN A 372 -14.91 -2.70 8.06
N LEU A 373 -13.87 -2.90 7.24
CA LEU A 373 -13.76 -4.00 6.27
C LEU A 373 -13.29 -5.31 6.94
N SER A 374 -14.14 -5.92 7.77
CA SER A 374 -13.76 -7.01 8.68
C SER A 374 -13.13 -8.26 8.03
N HIS A 375 -13.31 -8.46 6.72
CA HIS A 375 -12.76 -9.58 5.95
C HIS A 375 -11.54 -9.22 5.08
N LEU A 376 -11.07 -7.97 5.16
CA LEU A 376 -9.91 -7.50 4.41
C LEU A 376 -8.64 -8.19 4.92
N ASN A 377 -8.00 -9.00 4.06
CA ASN A 377 -6.74 -9.69 4.35
C ASN A 377 -5.53 -8.83 3.96
N TYR A 378 -5.51 -8.24 2.75
CA TYR A 378 -4.41 -7.37 2.30
C TYR A 378 -4.92 -5.96 1.98
N LEU A 379 -4.29 -4.95 2.57
CA LEU A 379 -4.50 -3.52 2.25
C LEU A 379 -3.19 -2.91 1.72
N GLU A 380 -3.13 -2.72 0.41
CA GLU A 380 -1.89 -2.38 -0.30
C GLU A 380 -2.04 -1.04 -1.02
N LEU A 381 -1.54 0.03 -0.39
CA LEU A 381 -1.68 1.44 -0.81
C LEU A 381 -0.32 2.13 -1.09
N ALA A 382 0.78 1.38 -1.13
CA ALA A 382 2.12 1.94 -1.21
C ALA A 382 2.45 2.60 -2.57
N ASN A 383 3.44 3.51 -2.57
CA ASN A 383 3.83 4.30 -3.74
C ASN A 383 2.65 5.15 -4.26
N ASN A 384 2.12 6.00 -3.38
CA ASN A 384 1.06 6.96 -3.66
C ASN A 384 1.44 8.33 -3.07
N GLN A 385 0.52 9.30 -3.10
CA GLN A 385 0.68 10.65 -2.56
C GLN A 385 -0.17 10.87 -1.29
N LEU A 386 -0.47 9.81 -0.53
CA LEU A 386 -1.35 9.86 0.64
C LEU A 386 -0.71 10.65 1.79
N THR A 387 -1.53 11.38 2.54
CA THR A 387 -1.16 12.37 3.56
C THR A 387 -1.97 12.16 4.85
N GLY A 388 -1.82 13.04 5.84
CA GLY A 388 -2.50 12.90 7.12
C GLY A 388 -1.86 11.81 7.97
N SER A 389 -2.62 11.14 8.84
CA SER A 389 -2.13 10.07 9.72
C SER A 389 -2.77 8.72 9.40
N ILE A 390 -2.09 7.64 9.78
CA ILE A 390 -2.67 6.29 9.75
C ILE A 390 -3.88 6.27 10.70
N PRO A 391 -5.10 5.90 10.25
CA PRO A 391 -6.27 5.87 11.13
C PRO A 391 -6.16 4.74 12.17
N PRO A 392 -6.42 5.02 13.48
CA PRO A 392 -6.48 3.97 14.51
C PRO A 392 -7.63 2.98 14.25
N GLU A 393 -8.66 3.40 13.51
CA GLU A 393 -9.73 2.54 12.99
C GLU A 393 -9.24 1.28 12.27
N LEU A 394 -8.08 1.33 11.60
CA LEU A 394 -7.52 0.15 10.91
C LEU A 394 -7.19 -0.99 11.90
N GLY A 395 -6.94 -0.69 13.18
CA GLY A 395 -6.72 -1.68 14.23
C GLY A 395 -7.90 -2.64 14.46
N ARG A 396 -9.06 -2.39 13.86
CA ARG A 396 -10.22 -3.30 13.89
C ARG A 396 -10.12 -4.47 12.90
N LEU A 397 -9.18 -4.42 11.96
CA LEU A 397 -9.03 -5.38 10.86
C LEU A 397 -8.34 -6.67 11.34
N SER A 398 -9.06 -7.50 12.10
CA SER A 398 -8.51 -8.72 12.73
C SER A 398 -8.10 -9.81 11.74
N GLU A 399 -8.65 -9.82 10.53
CA GLU A 399 -8.32 -10.77 9.44
C GLU A 399 -7.22 -10.24 8.51
N LEU A 400 -6.66 -9.05 8.77
CA LEU A 400 -5.60 -8.43 7.97
C LEU A 400 -4.26 -9.16 8.20
N GLU A 401 -3.71 -9.75 7.14
CA GLU A 401 -2.40 -10.40 7.12
C GLU A 401 -1.29 -9.44 6.65
N ARG A 402 -1.61 -8.45 5.81
CA ARG A 402 -0.66 -7.47 5.28
C ARG A 402 -1.21 -6.04 5.26
N LEU A 403 -0.39 -5.10 5.72
CA LEU A 403 -0.61 -3.66 5.61
C LEU A 403 0.60 -3.00 4.92
N SER A 404 0.42 -2.53 3.68
CA SER A 404 1.45 -1.86 2.88
C SER A 404 1.08 -0.41 2.62
N LEU A 405 1.77 0.51 3.31
CA LEU A 405 1.55 1.97 3.24
C LEU A 405 2.84 2.73 2.86
N PHE A 406 3.89 2.01 2.44
CA PHE A 406 5.23 2.59 2.22
C PHE A 406 5.28 3.58 1.04
N ASN A 407 6.31 4.43 0.98
CA ASN A 407 6.47 5.47 -0.05
C ASN A 407 5.20 6.33 -0.23
N ASN A 408 4.84 7.07 0.81
CA ASN A 408 3.73 8.03 0.85
C ASN A 408 4.17 9.28 1.65
N PHE A 409 3.25 10.23 1.87
CA PHE A 409 3.46 11.42 2.71
C PHE A 409 2.71 11.33 4.05
N LEU A 410 2.53 10.12 4.61
CA LEU A 410 1.85 9.92 5.89
C LEU A 410 2.67 10.50 7.05
N SER A 411 1.98 10.91 8.11
CA SER A 411 2.50 11.73 9.20
C SER A 411 1.82 11.41 10.53
N GLY A 412 2.20 12.08 11.62
CA GLY A 412 1.73 11.71 12.96
C GLY A 412 2.39 10.42 13.45
N SER A 413 1.81 9.75 14.44
CA SER A 413 2.39 8.53 15.03
C SER A 413 1.81 7.25 14.44
N ILE A 414 2.54 6.15 14.57
CA ILE A 414 2.01 4.79 14.37
C ILE A 414 0.95 4.55 15.47
N PRO A 415 -0.32 4.25 15.14
CA PRO A 415 -1.33 4.00 16.16
C PRO A 415 -1.02 2.71 16.95
N PRO A 416 -1.09 2.72 18.30
CA PRO A 416 -0.97 1.49 19.09
C PRO A 416 -2.08 0.49 18.77
N GLU A 417 -3.22 0.95 18.26
CA GLU A 417 -4.34 0.10 17.85
C GLU A 417 -3.97 -0.93 16.76
N ILE A 418 -2.88 -0.72 16.00
CA ILE A 418 -2.35 -1.71 15.05
C ILE A 418 -2.02 -3.04 15.77
N GLY A 419 -1.63 -3.02 17.04
CA GLY A 419 -1.38 -4.23 17.85
C GLY A 419 -2.58 -5.19 17.97
N ASN A 420 -3.81 -4.71 17.72
CA ASN A 420 -5.01 -5.54 17.74
C ASN A 420 -5.21 -6.39 16.46
N MET A 421 -4.44 -6.15 15.39
CA MET A 421 -4.55 -6.87 14.10
C MET A 421 -3.98 -8.30 14.23
N SER A 422 -4.68 -9.20 14.92
CA SER A 422 -4.16 -10.51 15.35
C SER A 422 -3.60 -11.42 14.23
N SER A 423 -3.98 -11.20 12.98
CA SER A 423 -3.50 -11.97 11.82
C SER A 423 -2.28 -11.34 11.12
N LEU A 424 -1.88 -10.11 11.50
CA LEU A 424 -0.90 -9.32 10.74
C LEU A 424 0.49 -9.97 10.77
N ALA A 425 0.95 -10.36 9.58
CA ALA A 425 2.26 -10.96 9.35
C ALA A 425 3.27 -9.98 8.75
N GLN A 426 2.81 -8.98 7.98
CA GLN A 426 3.66 -8.08 7.21
C GLN A 426 3.18 -6.61 7.34
N LEU A 427 4.04 -5.75 7.89
CA LEU A 427 3.78 -4.33 8.13
C LEU A 427 4.85 -3.45 7.46
N TYR A 428 4.48 -2.76 6.38
CA TYR A 428 5.39 -1.91 5.60
C TYR A 428 4.97 -0.44 5.68
N LEU A 429 5.67 0.34 6.50
CA LEU A 429 5.40 1.78 6.74
C LEU A 429 6.55 2.70 6.29
N TYR A 430 7.61 2.14 5.70
CA TYR A 430 8.83 2.86 5.35
C TYR A 430 8.63 3.97 4.30
N GLY A 431 9.57 4.92 4.23
CA GLY A 431 9.50 6.02 3.25
C GLY A 431 8.28 6.91 3.45
N ASN A 432 8.09 7.41 4.67
CA ASN A 432 6.98 8.28 5.07
C ASN A 432 7.51 9.40 6.01
N SER A 433 6.62 10.23 6.56
CA SER A 433 6.93 11.26 7.57
C SER A 433 6.31 10.94 8.94
N LEU A 434 6.21 9.65 9.30
CA LEU A 434 5.71 9.23 10.61
C LEU A 434 6.69 9.64 11.73
N THR A 435 6.16 9.94 12.91
CA THR A 435 6.83 10.60 14.04
C THR A 435 6.48 9.92 15.37
N GLY A 436 7.15 10.30 16.46
CA GLY A 436 6.94 9.70 17.78
C GLY A 436 7.50 8.27 17.89
N SER A 437 7.24 7.61 19.01
CA SER A 437 7.82 6.30 19.33
C SER A 437 7.15 5.13 18.62
N ILE A 438 7.91 4.06 18.42
CA ILE A 438 7.37 2.76 18.03
C ILE A 438 6.44 2.26 19.17
N PRO A 439 5.18 1.89 18.90
CA PRO A 439 4.28 1.35 19.92
C PRO A 439 4.80 0.01 20.48
N ALA A 440 4.64 -0.20 21.79
CA ALA A 440 4.97 -1.48 22.43
C ALA A 440 3.98 -2.58 22.03
N GLU A 441 2.76 -2.17 21.71
CA GLU A 441 1.62 -2.95 21.25
C GLU A 441 1.90 -3.72 19.94
N LEU A 442 2.91 -3.32 19.16
CA LEU A 442 3.37 -4.11 18.00
C LEU A 442 3.95 -5.47 18.39
N ALA A 443 4.35 -5.66 19.65
CA ALA A 443 4.78 -6.96 20.18
C ALA A 443 3.62 -7.91 20.54
N GLU A 444 2.36 -7.44 20.53
CA GLU A 444 1.18 -8.29 20.72
C GLU A 444 0.79 -9.02 19.41
N LEU A 445 1.42 -8.64 18.29
CA LEU A 445 1.23 -9.24 16.96
C LEU A 445 1.96 -10.57 16.81
N ASN A 446 1.44 -11.60 17.48
CA ASN A 446 1.98 -12.97 17.52
C ASN A 446 2.27 -13.61 16.14
N ASN A 447 1.70 -13.08 15.05
CA ASN A 447 1.93 -13.55 13.68
C ASN A 447 2.96 -12.71 12.88
N LEU A 448 3.43 -11.59 13.42
CA LEU A 448 4.29 -10.62 12.74
C LEU A 448 5.66 -11.22 12.39
N ARG A 449 6.01 -11.18 11.11
CA ARG A 449 7.25 -11.70 10.54
C ARG A 449 8.10 -10.62 9.91
N GLU A 450 7.47 -9.57 9.39
CA GLU A 450 8.14 -8.45 8.74
C GLU A 450 7.58 -7.12 9.25
N CYS A 451 8.46 -6.23 9.70
CA CYS A 451 8.10 -4.91 10.22
C CYS A 451 9.14 -3.91 9.73
N VAL A 452 8.75 -3.05 8.78
CA VAL A 452 9.67 -2.23 7.99
C VAL A 452 9.29 -0.76 8.13
N LEU A 453 10.07 -0.04 8.95
CA LEU A 453 9.75 1.31 9.43
C LEU A 453 10.76 2.38 8.96
N TRP A 454 11.82 1.98 8.25
CA TRP A 454 12.93 2.85 7.86
C TRP A 454 12.50 4.09 7.05
N GLY A 455 13.32 5.14 7.05
CA GLY A 455 13.01 6.36 6.30
C GLY A 455 11.72 7.04 6.79
N ASN A 456 11.58 7.13 8.11
CA ASN A 456 10.58 7.91 8.83
C ASN A 456 11.28 8.79 9.89
N GLN A 457 10.51 9.59 10.62
CA GLN A 457 10.94 10.51 11.68
C GLN A 457 10.55 9.98 13.09
N LEU A 458 10.40 8.66 13.23
CA LEU A 458 10.08 8.01 14.53
C LEU A 458 11.21 8.26 15.53
N SER A 459 10.94 8.35 16.83
CA SER A 459 11.95 8.69 17.84
C SER A 459 11.73 8.10 19.23
N GLY A 460 12.80 8.02 20.02
CA GLY A 460 12.80 7.40 21.35
C GLY A 460 13.45 6.01 21.35
N VAL A 461 13.22 5.21 22.39
CA VAL A 461 13.77 3.85 22.52
C VAL A 461 12.90 2.81 21.85
N VAL A 462 13.49 1.70 21.40
CA VAL A 462 12.74 0.52 20.95
C VAL A 462 12.09 -0.18 22.16
N PRO A 463 10.78 -0.47 22.14
CA PRO A 463 10.11 -1.16 23.24
C PRO A 463 10.75 -2.51 23.60
N GLU A 464 10.83 -2.82 24.90
CA GLU A 464 11.40 -4.08 25.40
C GLU A 464 10.68 -5.31 24.86
N ALA A 465 9.35 -5.33 24.93
CA ALA A 465 8.53 -6.41 24.37
C ALA A 465 8.77 -6.62 22.86
N LEU A 466 9.07 -5.55 22.09
CA LEU A 466 9.38 -5.67 20.67
C LEU A 466 10.79 -6.21 20.44
N ARG A 467 11.77 -5.89 21.31
CA ARG A 467 13.12 -6.48 21.28
C ARG A 467 13.14 -7.96 21.63
N GLU A 468 12.17 -8.42 22.43
CA GLU A 468 11.94 -9.83 22.76
C GLU A 468 11.04 -10.58 21.75
N HIS A 469 10.41 -9.86 20.81
CA HIS A 469 9.51 -10.48 19.82
C HIS A 469 10.31 -11.20 18.70
N PRO A 470 9.91 -12.39 18.22
CA PRO A 470 10.67 -13.14 17.21
C PRO A 470 10.91 -12.40 15.89
N CYS A 471 10.10 -11.39 15.55
CA CYS A 471 10.38 -10.56 14.38
C CYS A 471 11.62 -9.67 14.54
N TRP A 472 12.12 -9.42 15.76
CA TRP A 472 13.28 -8.57 16.01
C TRP A 472 14.59 -9.21 15.58
N GLU A 473 14.77 -10.51 15.85
CA GLU A 473 15.92 -11.32 15.41
C GLU A 473 16.22 -11.16 13.91
N THR A 474 15.18 -10.86 13.13
CA THR A 474 15.21 -10.71 11.67
C THR A 474 14.98 -9.27 11.20
N ASN A 475 14.19 -8.42 11.86
CA ASN A 475 13.80 -7.11 11.32
C ASN A 475 14.43 -5.92 12.03
N TRP A 476 15.28 -6.12 13.05
CA TRP A 476 15.87 -5.00 13.81
C TRP A 476 16.46 -3.91 12.89
N HIS A 477 17.15 -4.28 11.80
CA HIS A 477 17.77 -3.32 10.90
C HIS A 477 16.75 -2.53 10.06
N LEU A 478 15.63 -3.16 9.67
CA LEU A 478 14.50 -2.52 8.95
C LEU A 478 13.68 -1.58 9.85
N ILE A 479 13.77 -1.77 11.16
CA ILE A 479 13.16 -0.94 12.21
C ILE A 479 14.09 0.22 12.58
N LEU A 480 15.39 -0.03 12.73
CA LEU A 480 16.38 0.95 13.19
C LEU A 480 16.91 1.90 12.10
N HIS A 481 16.92 1.50 10.82
CA HIS A 481 17.55 2.28 9.73
C HIS A 481 16.91 3.66 9.54
N GLN A 482 17.44 4.67 10.23
CA GLN A 482 17.01 6.06 10.16
C GLN A 482 18.16 6.97 9.79
N SER A 483 18.07 7.63 8.64
CA SER A 483 19.04 8.59 8.15
C SER A 483 18.96 9.97 8.83
N ASN A 484 18.40 10.08 10.04
CA ASN A 484 18.43 11.26 10.92
C ASN A 484 17.89 10.98 12.34
N TYR A 485 18.76 10.50 13.24
CA TYR A 485 18.78 10.76 14.70
C TYR A 485 17.51 10.59 15.57
N GLY A 486 16.47 9.88 15.12
CA GLY A 486 15.23 9.74 15.88
C GLY A 486 15.29 8.63 16.95
N ILE A 487 15.48 7.38 16.52
CA ILE A 487 15.51 6.20 17.40
C ILE A 487 16.86 6.10 18.11
N SER A 488 16.83 5.86 19.43
CA SER A 488 18.01 5.59 20.23
C SER A 488 18.41 4.12 20.15
N TYR A 489 19.71 3.89 19.94
CA TYR A 489 20.34 2.56 20.01
C TYR A 489 20.94 2.27 21.39
N GLU A 490 20.76 3.15 22.37
CA GLU A 490 21.29 3.00 23.73
C GLU A 490 20.69 1.77 24.44
N GLY A 491 21.56 0.91 24.96
CA GLY A 491 21.13 -0.34 25.62
C GLY A 491 20.66 -1.44 24.66
N LEU A 492 20.85 -1.30 23.35
CA LEU A 492 20.65 -2.40 22.40
C LEU A 492 21.90 -3.31 22.38
N GLU A 493 21.67 -4.60 22.61
CA GLU A 493 22.64 -5.64 22.27
C GLU A 493 22.02 -6.49 21.16
N ILE A 494 22.71 -6.58 20.03
CA ILE A 494 22.25 -7.24 18.82
C ILE A 494 23.33 -8.22 18.41
N TYR A 495 22.95 -9.47 18.18
CA TYR A 495 23.87 -10.56 17.86
C TYR A 495 23.61 -11.10 16.44
N ALA A 496 24.56 -11.85 15.90
CA ALA A 496 24.33 -12.67 14.72
C ALA A 496 23.40 -13.85 15.07
N PRO A 497 22.49 -14.27 14.17
CA PRO A 497 21.68 -15.46 14.37
C PRO A 497 22.55 -16.72 14.24
N GLU A 498 22.09 -17.85 14.79
CA GLU A 498 22.73 -19.15 14.60
C GLU A 498 22.60 -19.61 13.14
N PHE A 499 23.74 -19.83 12.47
CA PHE A 499 23.81 -20.20 11.06
C PHE A 499 24.85 -21.28 10.77
N SER A 500 24.61 -22.06 9.71
CA SER A 500 25.60 -22.97 9.13
C SER A 500 25.30 -23.12 7.64
N VAL A 501 26.12 -22.53 6.78
CA VAL A 501 25.89 -22.44 5.33
C VAL A 501 27.09 -22.94 4.54
N LYS A 502 26.84 -23.41 3.32
CA LYS A 502 27.89 -23.77 2.36
C LYS A 502 28.44 -22.54 1.67
N THR A 503 29.72 -22.58 1.31
CA THR A 503 30.38 -21.56 0.50
C THR A 503 30.55 -22.02 -0.94
N ILE A 504 30.63 -21.08 -1.88
CA ILE A 504 30.61 -21.36 -3.34
C ILE A 504 31.83 -22.18 -3.84
N ASP A 505 32.89 -22.24 -3.04
CA ASP A 505 34.09 -23.06 -3.26
C ASP A 505 33.96 -24.49 -2.73
N GLY A 506 32.82 -24.84 -2.11
CA GLY A 506 32.54 -26.15 -1.52
C GLY A 506 32.89 -26.29 -0.04
N GLY A 507 33.30 -25.20 0.62
CA GLY A 507 33.48 -25.13 2.07
C GLY A 507 32.15 -25.00 2.85
N ASN A 508 32.29 -24.83 4.17
CA ASN A 508 31.21 -24.50 5.11
C ASN A 508 31.65 -23.33 6.00
N ILE A 509 30.69 -22.52 6.45
CA ILE A 509 30.89 -21.44 7.42
C ILE A 509 29.71 -21.40 8.41
N SER A 510 30.02 -21.11 9.67
CA SER A 510 29.09 -21.00 10.81
C SER A 510 29.55 -19.89 11.76
N ASN A 511 28.80 -19.64 12.85
CA ASN A 511 29.14 -18.68 13.91
C ASN A 511 30.55 -18.86 14.52
N GLU A 512 31.20 -20.02 14.33
CA GLU A 512 32.61 -20.24 14.70
C GLU A 512 33.56 -19.19 14.09
N ILE A 513 33.23 -18.57 12.95
CA ILE A 513 34.08 -17.50 12.35
C ILE A 513 34.25 -16.30 13.28
N PHE A 514 33.24 -15.97 14.11
CA PHE A 514 33.31 -14.84 15.04
C PHE A 514 34.40 -15.10 16.09
N ALA A 515 34.32 -16.23 16.79
CA ALA A 515 35.28 -16.61 17.82
C ALA A 515 36.71 -16.89 17.30
N GLN A 516 36.89 -17.06 15.99
CA GLN A 516 38.21 -17.20 15.34
C GLN A 516 38.93 -15.87 15.12
N ASN A 517 38.22 -14.73 15.22
CA ASN A 517 38.74 -13.40 14.91
C ASN A 517 38.49 -12.42 16.08
N LYS A 518 39.10 -11.22 16.03
CA LYS A 518 38.70 -10.13 16.95
C LYS A 518 37.42 -9.46 16.47
N TYR A 519 37.33 -9.28 15.15
CA TYR A 519 36.17 -8.78 14.45
C TYR A 519 35.96 -9.56 13.16
N THR A 520 34.71 -9.74 12.73
CA THR A 520 34.37 -10.37 11.45
C THR A 520 33.44 -9.48 10.64
N VAL A 521 33.79 -9.23 9.38
CA VAL A 521 32.91 -8.58 8.40
C VAL A 521 31.90 -9.58 7.83
N LEU A 522 30.62 -9.23 7.84
CA LEU A 522 29.61 -9.76 6.93
C LEU A 522 29.39 -8.75 5.81
N TYR A 523 29.67 -9.13 4.57
CA TYR A 523 29.51 -8.26 3.40
C TYR A 523 28.43 -8.77 2.43
N HIS A 524 27.41 -7.97 2.17
CA HIS A 524 26.48 -8.20 1.07
C HIS A 524 26.84 -7.40 -0.17
N PHE A 525 26.88 -8.08 -1.31
CA PHE A 525 27.08 -7.50 -2.63
C PHE A 525 26.04 -8.02 -3.63
N LEU A 526 25.81 -7.25 -4.68
CA LEU A 526 25.14 -7.71 -5.91
C LEU A 526 26.03 -7.37 -7.11
N ASP A 527 26.19 -8.33 -8.00
CA ASP A 527 27.09 -8.27 -9.16
C ASP A 527 26.74 -7.17 -10.16
N TRP A 528 25.44 -6.95 -10.38
CA TRP A 528 24.90 -5.88 -11.22
C TRP A 528 24.85 -4.50 -10.52
N CYS A 529 25.17 -4.40 -9.24
CA CYS A 529 25.05 -3.16 -8.48
C CYS A 529 26.34 -2.32 -8.58
N GLY A 530 26.26 -1.15 -9.23
CA GLY A 530 27.39 -0.22 -9.37
C GLY A 530 28.01 0.23 -8.04
N PHE A 531 27.21 0.38 -6.97
CA PHE A 531 27.75 0.68 -5.64
C PHE A 531 28.55 -0.50 -5.06
N SER A 532 28.15 -1.75 -5.35
CA SER A 532 28.90 -2.95 -4.92
C SER A 532 30.19 -3.08 -5.73
N GLU A 533 30.14 -2.80 -7.03
CA GLU A 533 31.30 -2.75 -7.94
C GLU A 533 32.37 -1.76 -7.46
N VAL A 534 31.96 -0.58 -6.97
CA VAL A 534 32.87 0.44 -6.41
C VAL A 534 33.35 0.08 -4.99
N PHE A 535 32.47 -0.49 -4.15
CA PHE A 535 32.80 -0.76 -2.74
C PHE A 535 33.60 -2.06 -2.54
N THR A 536 33.43 -3.08 -3.38
CA THR A 536 34.12 -4.38 -3.21
C THR A 536 35.65 -4.23 -3.23
N PRO A 537 36.28 -3.52 -4.20
CA PRO A 537 37.74 -3.30 -4.18
C PRO A 537 38.21 -2.54 -2.93
N ARG A 538 37.42 -1.57 -2.44
CA ARG A 538 37.72 -0.83 -1.21
C ARG A 538 37.68 -1.74 0.02
N LEU A 539 36.68 -2.61 0.14
CA LEU A 539 36.59 -3.55 1.25
C LEU A 539 37.66 -4.64 1.18
N VAL A 540 38.03 -5.11 -0.02
CA VAL A 540 39.17 -6.03 -0.22
C VAL A 540 40.48 -5.40 0.26
N ALA A 541 40.74 -4.13 -0.10
CA ALA A 541 41.91 -3.40 0.38
C ALA A 541 41.90 -3.25 1.92
N ILE A 542 40.76 -2.91 2.53
CA ILE A 542 40.61 -2.82 3.99
C ILE A 542 40.86 -4.19 4.65
N TYR A 543 40.33 -5.28 4.11
CA TYR A 543 40.63 -6.62 4.63
C TYR A 543 42.10 -6.97 4.53
N ASP A 544 42.73 -6.73 3.38
CA ASP A 544 44.17 -6.99 3.19
C ASP A 544 45.05 -6.16 4.12
N MET A 545 44.61 -4.96 4.49
CA MET A 545 45.24 -4.09 5.48
C MET A 545 45.09 -4.57 6.94
N PHE A 546 43.97 -5.19 7.31
CA PHE A 546 43.62 -5.48 8.72
C PHE A 546 43.60 -6.97 9.12
N LYS A 547 43.61 -7.91 8.16
CA LYS A 547 43.52 -9.37 8.42
C LYS A 547 44.55 -9.87 9.44
N ASP A 548 45.82 -9.49 9.29
CA ASP A 548 46.92 -9.92 10.15
C ASP A 548 46.86 -9.30 11.57
N LEU A 549 46.01 -8.30 11.78
CA LEU A 549 45.69 -7.72 13.09
C LEU A 549 44.51 -8.43 13.79
N GLY A 550 43.83 -9.37 13.10
CA GLY A 550 42.72 -10.18 13.62
C GLY A 550 41.35 -9.87 13.00
N LEU A 551 41.32 -9.39 11.75
CA LEU A 551 40.07 -9.18 11.00
C LEU A 551 39.70 -10.39 10.14
N GLY A 552 38.56 -11.00 10.44
CA GLY A 552 37.90 -11.98 9.59
C GLY A 552 36.90 -11.33 8.63
N ALA A 553 36.50 -12.06 7.59
CA ALA A 553 35.41 -11.65 6.70
C ALA A 553 34.70 -12.86 6.11
N PHE A 554 33.45 -12.67 5.71
CA PHE A 554 32.73 -13.50 4.76
C PHE A 554 31.73 -12.65 3.98
N SER A 555 31.34 -13.10 2.78
CA SER A 555 30.32 -12.42 1.98
C SER A 555 29.13 -13.29 1.64
N VAL A 556 28.02 -12.63 1.37
CA VAL A 556 26.75 -13.23 1.01
C VAL A 556 26.15 -12.48 -0.19
N THR A 557 25.39 -13.18 -1.03
CA THR A 557 24.66 -12.57 -2.16
C THR A 557 23.38 -13.34 -2.49
N SER A 558 22.46 -12.71 -3.22
CA SER A 558 21.21 -13.32 -3.69
C SER A 558 21.31 -13.97 -5.09
N GLN A 559 22.49 -13.90 -5.71
CA GLN A 559 22.78 -14.37 -7.08
C GLN A 559 23.05 -15.88 -7.14
N SER A 560 23.19 -16.42 -8.36
CA SER A 560 23.58 -17.82 -8.57
C SER A 560 25.05 -18.07 -8.24
N ASP A 561 25.39 -19.32 -7.94
CA ASP A 561 26.77 -19.76 -7.62
C ASP A 561 27.77 -19.37 -8.72
N ASP A 562 27.39 -19.52 -10.00
CA ASP A 562 28.22 -19.12 -11.14
C ASP A 562 28.50 -17.61 -11.17
N ALA A 563 27.47 -16.77 -10.95
CA ALA A 563 27.61 -15.31 -10.95
C ALA A 563 28.38 -14.81 -9.72
N ALA A 564 28.12 -15.39 -8.55
CA ALA A 564 28.88 -15.12 -7.34
C ALA A 564 30.36 -15.52 -7.49
N ALA A 565 30.66 -16.66 -8.13
CA ALA A 565 32.01 -17.11 -8.41
C ALA A 565 32.73 -16.22 -9.43
N GLU A 566 32.04 -15.75 -10.48
CA GLU A 566 32.59 -14.78 -11.43
C GLU A 566 32.90 -13.45 -10.74
N TYR A 567 32.00 -12.94 -9.89
CA TYR A 567 32.20 -11.69 -9.15
C TYR A 567 33.35 -11.76 -8.13
N VAL A 568 33.39 -12.84 -7.33
CA VAL A 568 34.49 -13.14 -6.39
C VAL A 568 35.84 -13.19 -7.11
N LYS A 569 35.89 -13.85 -8.28
CA LYS A 569 37.09 -13.94 -9.12
C LYS A 569 37.49 -12.61 -9.75
N LYS A 570 36.52 -11.82 -10.23
CA LYS A 570 36.71 -10.50 -10.83
C LYS A 570 37.35 -9.52 -9.85
N HIS A 571 36.77 -9.43 -8.64
CA HIS A 571 37.21 -8.52 -7.58
C HIS A 571 38.28 -9.10 -6.65
N ARG A 572 38.73 -10.34 -6.91
CA ARG A 572 39.75 -11.06 -6.13
C ARG A 572 39.40 -11.18 -4.64
N ILE A 573 38.11 -11.37 -4.33
CA ILE A 573 37.62 -11.45 -2.95
C ILE A 573 38.35 -12.59 -2.21
N PRO A 574 39.12 -12.31 -1.14
CA PRO A 574 40.02 -13.29 -0.51
C PRO A 574 39.38 -14.10 0.62
N TRP A 575 38.09 -13.90 0.89
CA TRP A 575 37.33 -14.53 1.98
C TRP A 575 36.16 -15.37 1.45
N PRO A 576 35.57 -16.28 2.28
CA PRO A 576 34.53 -17.19 1.81
C PRO A 576 33.23 -16.46 1.43
N CYS A 577 32.58 -16.90 0.36
CA CYS A 577 31.34 -16.33 -0.15
C CYS A 577 30.22 -17.39 -0.17
N THR A 578 28.98 -17.00 0.14
CA THR A 578 27.79 -17.86 0.05
C THR A 578 26.64 -17.21 -0.72
N THR A 579 25.95 -18.00 -1.53
CA THR A 579 24.72 -17.64 -2.24
C THR A 579 23.46 -18.00 -1.47
N ASN A 580 23.59 -18.77 -0.37
CA ASN A 580 22.46 -19.52 0.16
C ASN A 580 21.55 -18.74 1.14
N GLN A 581 21.25 -17.50 0.76
CA GLN A 581 20.19 -16.69 1.36
C GLN A 581 18.84 -17.42 1.33
N LYS A 582 18.45 -17.96 0.18
CA LYS A 582 17.08 -18.42 -0.11
C LYS A 582 16.67 -19.72 0.57
N GLU A 583 17.57 -20.67 0.82
CA GLU A 583 17.19 -21.94 1.48
C GLU A 583 17.24 -21.85 3.02
N THR A 584 17.85 -20.81 3.58
CA THR A 584 18.15 -20.73 5.03
C THR A 584 17.51 -19.55 5.76
N GLY A 585 17.24 -18.43 5.08
CA GLY A 585 16.66 -17.23 5.69
C GLY A 585 17.58 -16.46 6.66
N THR A 586 18.60 -17.09 7.21
CA THR A 586 19.49 -16.58 8.28
C THR A 586 20.17 -15.25 8.00
N PHE A 587 20.38 -14.87 6.73
CA PHE A 587 21.08 -13.63 6.38
C PHE A 587 20.26 -12.64 5.54
N ILE A 588 19.16 -13.05 4.89
CA ILE A 588 18.31 -12.12 4.11
C ILE A 588 17.92 -10.91 4.97
N ASN A 589 17.60 -11.20 6.24
CA ASN A 589 17.05 -10.23 7.16
C ASN A 589 18.14 -9.43 7.93
N TYR A 590 19.30 -9.21 7.30
CA TYR A 590 20.29 -8.20 7.74
C TYR A 590 20.60 -7.20 6.59
N ILE A 591 19.82 -7.28 5.49
CA ILE A 591 20.25 -6.90 4.15
C ILE A 591 19.08 -6.35 3.30
N ASP A 592 18.71 -5.08 3.48
CA ASP A 592 17.79 -4.36 2.57
C ASP A 592 18.52 -3.69 1.37
N ARG A 593 19.86 -3.59 1.44
CA ARG A 593 20.66 -2.80 0.50
C ARG A 593 21.90 -3.54 0.01
N SER A 594 22.55 -2.95 -1.00
CA SER A 594 23.71 -3.51 -1.69
C SER A 594 24.55 -2.34 -2.22
N PRO A 595 25.81 -2.15 -1.79
CA PRO A 595 26.50 -2.91 -0.75
C PRO A 595 25.80 -2.76 0.61
N THR A 596 26.02 -3.71 1.51
CA THR A 596 25.71 -3.54 2.94
C THR A 596 26.73 -4.32 3.74
N VAL A 597 27.18 -3.76 4.86
CA VAL A 597 28.26 -4.33 5.66
C VAL A 597 27.93 -4.24 7.14
N ALA A 598 28.09 -5.36 7.85
CA ALA A 598 28.02 -5.44 9.30
C ALA A 598 29.34 -5.98 9.83
N VAL A 599 29.76 -5.51 11.00
CA VAL A 599 30.93 -6.02 11.71
C VAL A 599 30.47 -6.58 13.05
N PHE A 600 30.89 -7.81 13.31
CA PHE A 600 30.66 -8.52 14.56
C PHE A 600 31.95 -8.63 15.35
N ASP A 601 31.89 -8.62 16.69
CA ASP A 601 33.02 -8.99 17.55
C ASP A 601 33.16 -10.51 17.73
N SER A 602 34.08 -10.94 18.59
CA SER A 602 34.37 -12.37 18.84
C SER A 602 33.21 -13.14 19.47
N ASP A 603 32.28 -12.46 20.14
CA ASP A 603 31.08 -13.06 20.73
C ASP A 603 29.87 -12.99 19.77
N GLY A 604 30.09 -12.53 18.53
CA GLY A 604 29.06 -12.42 17.50
C GLY A 604 28.13 -11.23 17.69
N LYS A 605 28.51 -10.21 18.48
CA LYS A 605 27.71 -8.99 18.69
C LYS A 605 27.99 -7.96 17.60
N VAL A 606 26.94 -7.33 17.08
CA VAL A 606 27.06 -6.22 16.11
C VAL A 606 27.74 -5.03 16.77
N VAL A 607 28.87 -4.59 16.21
CA VAL A 607 29.68 -3.46 16.70
C VAL A 607 29.85 -2.33 15.67
N PHE A 608 29.52 -2.59 14.41
CA PHE A 608 29.36 -1.59 13.34
C PHE A 608 28.36 -2.10 12.31
N SER A 609 27.58 -1.21 11.69
CA SER A 609 26.70 -1.56 10.56
C SER A 609 26.46 -0.37 9.64
N SER A 610 26.56 -0.58 8.33
CA SER A 610 26.20 0.43 7.32
C SER A 610 24.70 0.72 7.23
N ALA A 611 23.86 0.09 8.07
CA ALA A 611 22.47 0.48 8.27
C ALA A 611 22.29 1.57 9.35
N LEU A 612 23.33 1.82 10.17
CA LEU A 612 23.34 2.75 11.30
C LEU A 612 24.44 3.83 11.21
N SER A 613 25.49 3.58 10.40
CA SER A 613 26.69 4.41 10.23
C SER A 613 27.07 4.51 8.75
N ASP A 614 27.91 5.47 8.36
CA ASP A 614 28.38 5.56 6.97
C ASP A 614 29.39 4.42 6.68
N TYR A 615 29.18 3.64 5.60
CA TYR A 615 30.12 2.60 5.20
C TYR A 615 31.52 3.14 4.83
N GLY A 616 31.65 4.43 4.59
CA GLY A 616 32.94 5.13 4.48
C GLY A 616 33.76 5.10 5.77
N GLU A 617 33.13 5.06 6.95
CA GLU A 617 33.79 5.08 8.26
C GLU A 617 34.41 3.74 8.64
N ILE A 618 34.09 2.63 7.95
CA ILE A 618 34.52 1.28 8.36
C ILE A 618 36.05 1.12 8.45
N ALA A 619 36.81 1.87 7.64
CA ALA A 619 38.28 1.91 7.72
C ALA A 619 38.77 2.63 8.99
N ALA A 620 38.09 3.71 9.42
CA ALA A 620 38.38 4.42 10.65
C ALA A 620 37.99 3.58 11.88
N PHE A 621 36.85 2.89 11.82
CA PHE A 621 36.44 1.91 12.84
C PHE A 621 37.52 0.85 13.06
N PHE A 622 38.02 0.20 12.00
CA PHE A 622 39.10 -0.78 12.15
C PHE A 622 40.42 -0.15 12.60
N THR A 623 40.75 1.08 12.15
CA THR A 623 41.93 1.81 12.65
C THR A 623 41.85 2.03 14.16
N GLU A 624 40.67 2.36 14.69
CA GLU A 624 40.43 2.54 16.13
C GLU A 624 40.48 1.21 16.90
N LYS A 625 39.81 0.15 16.41
CA LYS A 625 39.68 -1.13 17.15
C LYS A 625 40.86 -2.10 16.98
N LEU A 626 41.63 -1.99 15.90
CA LEU A 626 42.73 -2.91 15.56
C LEU A 626 44.12 -2.23 15.48
N GLY A 627 44.19 -0.91 15.32
CA GLY A 627 45.42 -0.15 15.11
C GLY A 627 45.79 0.02 13.63
N SER A 628 46.62 1.03 13.30
CA SER A 628 46.88 1.40 11.90
C SER A 628 47.74 0.36 11.13
N PRO A 629 47.29 -0.07 9.94
CA PRO A 629 48.01 -1.00 9.06
C PRO A 629 49.40 -0.52 8.60
N ASN A 630 49.53 0.78 8.31
CA ASN A 630 50.76 1.35 7.74
C ASN A 630 51.73 1.85 8.83
N GLY A 631 51.44 1.59 10.11
CA GLY A 631 52.17 2.15 11.24
C GLY A 631 51.92 3.64 11.48
N THR A 632 51.05 4.29 10.71
CA THR A 632 50.65 5.69 10.91
C THR A 632 49.89 5.83 12.22
N ASP A 633 50.46 6.56 13.18
CA ASP A 633 50.05 6.48 14.57
C ASP A 633 49.38 7.79 15.00
N ALA A 634 48.08 7.72 15.27
CA ALA A 634 47.28 8.86 15.73
C ALA A 634 47.74 9.44 17.09
N SER A 635 48.54 8.69 17.87
CA SER A 635 49.17 9.14 19.10
C SER A 635 50.59 9.71 18.88
N TYR A 636 51.21 9.46 17.73
CA TYR A 636 52.53 9.97 17.42
C TYR A 636 52.51 11.48 17.16
N ASN A 637 53.50 12.17 17.70
CA ASN A 637 53.73 13.59 17.53
C ASN A 637 55.18 13.79 17.11
N SER A 638 55.41 14.49 15.98
CA SER A 638 56.74 14.85 15.50
C SER A 638 57.54 15.63 16.55
N THR A 639 58.84 15.36 16.60
CA THR A 639 59.80 15.94 17.56
C THR A 639 60.93 16.71 16.88
N ASP A 640 61.29 16.35 15.65
CA ASP A 640 62.32 17.04 14.84
C ASP A 640 61.72 17.77 13.63
N TYR A 641 61.64 19.11 13.74
CA TYR A 641 61.19 20.00 12.67
C TYR A 641 62.38 20.60 11.89
N SER A 642 63.62 20.11 12.08
CA SER A 642 64.82 20.63 11.41
C SER A 642 64.80 20.50 9.88
N LYS A 643 63.87 19.71 9.36
CA LYS A 643 63.59 19.51 7.93
C LYS A 643 62.43 20.33 7.38
N ASP A 644 61.74 21.12 8.20
CA ASP A 644 60.64 21.93 7.68
C ASP A 644 61.13 23.02 6.72
N GLY A 645 60.64 22.98 5.49
CA GLY A 645 61.02 23.88 4.42
C GLY A 645 62.24 23.49 3.60
N ASP A 646 62.86 22.32 3.83
CA ASP A 646 63.97 21.85 2.99
C ASP A 646 63.48 21.62 1.54
N VAL A 647 64.10 22.31 0.57
CA VAL A 647 63.72 22.27 -0.84
C VAL A 647 64.58 21.31 -1.64
N ARG A 648 63.97 20.26 -2.19
CA ARG A 648 64.59 19.26 -3.08
C ARG A 648 64.18 19.56 -4.53
N ILE A 649 65.12 20.01 -5.36
CA ILE A 649 64.88 20.25 -6.79
C ILE A 649 64.86 18.90 -7.51
N LEU A 650 63.69 18.45 -7.97
CA LEU A 650 63.53 17.19 -8.68
C LEU A 650 63.87 17.33 -10.16
N GLN A 651 63.46 18.46 -10.76
CA GLN A 651 63.65 18.76 -12.18
C GLN A 651 63.89 20.24 -12.41
N LYS A 652 64.66 20.56 -13.46
CA LYS A 652 64.70 21.91 -14.06
C LYS A 652 64.40 21.82 -15.55
N ALA A 653 63.74 22.85 -16.07
CA ALA A 653 63.47 22.98 -17.49
C ALA A 653 64.77 23.14 -18.29
N SER A 654 64.81 22.57 -19.49
CA SER A 654 65.84 22.83 -20.51
C SER A 654 65.31 23.67 -21.69
N LYS A 655 64.02 24.00 -21.70
CA LYS A 655 63.36 24.90 -22.66
C LYS A 655 62.55 25.98 -21.92
N GLY A 656 62.48 27.16 -22.52
CA GLY A 656 61.67 28.27 -22.02
C GLY A 656 62.16 28.85 -20.69
N ASN A 657 61.29 29.59 -20.02
CA ASN A 657 61.53 30.23 -18.72
C ASN A 657 61.47 29.26 -17.53
N GLY A 658 60.97 28.04 -17.75
CA GLY A 658 60.71 27.03 -16.73
C GLY A 658 59.40 27.30 -15.97
N ILE A 659 58.40 26.46 -16.22
CA ILE A 659 57.10 26.50 -15.53
C ILE A 659 57.25 25.76 -14.20
N ASP A 660 56.90 26.38 -13.08
CA ASP A 660 57.18 25.82 -11.76
C ASP A 660 56.00 25.00 -11.21
N ILE A 661 56.27 23.73 -10.85
CA ILE A 661 55.40 22.86 -10.06
C ILE A 661 56.02 22.64 -8.68
N ILE A 662 55.23 22.81 -7.63
CA ILE A 662 55.62 22.60 -6.24
C ILE A 662 54.84 21.41 -5.68
N LEU A 663 55.58 20.39 -5.23
CA LEU A 663 55.06 19.25 -4.49
C LEU A 663 55.26 19.47 -2.99
N ILE A 664 54.20 19.29 -2.22
CA ILE A 664 54.18 19.36 -0.75
C ILE A 664 53.50 18.08 -0.25
N GLY A 665 54.02 17.47 0.81
CA GLY A 665 53.37 16.36 1.51
C GLY A 665 52.74 16.84 2.80
N ASP A 666 51.47 16.50 3.02
CA ASP A 666 50.79 16.75 4.30
C ASP A 666 50.51 15.43 5.04
N GLY A 667 50.43 15.47 6.37
CA GLY A 667 50.29 14.27 7.21
C GLY A 667 51.58 13.43 7.31
N TYR A 668 52.74 13.97 6.93
CA TYR A 668 54.04 13.29 7.07
C TYR A 668 54.80 13.82 8.28
N SER A 669 55.18 12.92 9.17
CA SER A 669 55.95 13.21 10.38
C SER A 669 57.46 13.26 10.15
N ASP A 670 58.19 13.70 11.18
CA ASP A 670 59.65 13.65 11.22
C ASP A 670 60.22 12.25 10.90
N ARG A 671 59.60 11.17 11.39
CA ARG A 671 60.00 9.78 11.11
C ARG A 671 59.71 9.34 9.67
N LEU A 672 58.58 9.75 9.07
CA LEU A 672 58.23 9.44 7.68
C LEU A 672 59.04 10.27 6.65
N ILE A 673 59.65 11.36 7.10
CA ILE A 673 60.67 12.10 6.36
C ILE A 673 62.03 11.40 6.52
N ALA A 674 62.39 10.97 7.74
CA ALA A 674 63.66 10.30 8.01
C ALA A 674 63.82 8.91 7.37
N ASP A 675 62.73 8.15 7.17
CA ASP A 675 62.74 6.88 6.42
C ASP A 675 62.58 7.05 4.89
N GLY A 676 62.44 8.29 4.43
CA GLY A 676 62.29 8.66 3.02
C GLY A 676 60.93 8.35 2.40
N THR A 677 59.88 8.06 3.18
CA THR A 677 58.52 7.88 2.65
C THR A 677 58.02 9.16 1.98
N TYR A 678 58.29 10.31 2.59
CA TYR A 678 58.03 11.63 1.99
C TYR A 678 58.62 11.75 0.57
N ASP A 679 59.93 11.55 0.46
CA ASP A 679 60.70 11.64 -0.78
C ASP A 679 60.15 10.71 -1.87
N ARG A 680 59.82 9.45 -1.51
CA ARG A 680 59.23 8.45 -2.42
C ARG A 680 57.88 8.91 -2.96
N THR A 681 57.00 9.45 -2.11
CA THR A 681 55.69 9.98 -2.56
C THR A 681 55.87 11.15 -3.53
N MET A 682 56.77 12.11 -3.25
CA MET A 682 56.98 13.25 -4.14
C MET A 682 57.56 12.82 -5.49
N ASP A 683 58.50 11.88 -5.50
CA ASP A 683 59.07 11.34 -6.75
C ASP A 683 58.00 10.60 -7.57
N GLN A 684 57.12 9.81 -6.93
CA GLN A 684 56.01 9.15 -7.61
C GLN A 684 54.99 10.15 -8.18
N ALA A 685 54.64 11.20 -7.43
CA ALA A 685 53.73 12.24 -7.88
C ALA A 685 54.24 12.98 -9.13
N MET A 686 55.55 13.30 -9.18
CA MET A 686 56.18 13.88 -10.36
C MET A 686 56.09 12.97 -11.59
N GLU A 687 56.44 11.69 -11.45
CA GLU A 687 56.42 10.76 -12.59
C GLU A 687 55.00 10.50 -13.11
N LEU A 688 53.99 10.45 -12.22
CA LEU A 688 52.59 10.31 -12.61
C LEU A 688 52.04 11.55 -13.33
N PHE A 689 52.41 12.77 -12.89
CA PHE A 689 52.01 14.01 -13.58
C PHE A 689 52.50 14.02 -15.04
N PHE A 690 53.74 13.60 -15.29
CA PHE A 690 54.29 13.48 -16.65
C PHE A 690 54.00 12.14 -17.35
N LYS A 691 53.03 11.36 -16.87
CA LYS A 691 52.54 10.14 -17.53
C LYS A 691 51.51 10.47 -18.63
N ALA A 692 50.74 11.55 -18.45
CA ALA A 692 49.72 12.01 -19.39
C ALA A 692 50.26 13.00 -20.43
N GLU A 693 49.79 12.93 -21.67
CA GLU A 693 49.92 14.01 -22.66
C GLU A 693 48.91 15.13 -22.33
N PRO A 694 49.22 16.43 -22.61
CA PRO A 694 50.47 16.94 -23.19
C PRO A 694 51.68 17.11 -22.27
N TYR A 695 51.54 16.91 -20.95
CA TYR A 695 52.64 17.12 -19.99
C TYR A 695 53.87 16.26 -20.31
N LYS A 696 53.64 14.98 -20.64
CA LYS A 696 54.66 13.98 -20.98
C LYS A 696 55.62 14.45 -22.08
N THR A 697 55.11 14.91 -23.23
CA THR A 697 55.97 15.40 -24.33
C THR A 697 56.68 16.71 -23.99
N HIS A 698 56.05 17.58 -23.19
CA HIS A 698 56.56 18.92 -22.87
C HIS A 698 57.26 19.00 -21.50
N ARG A 699 57.56 17.86 -20.88
CA ARG A 699 58.20 17.74 -19.56
C ARG A 699 59.46 18.60 -19.42
N ASP A 700 60.20 18.80 -20.50
CA ASP A 700 61.44 19.59 -20.52
C ASP A 700 61.25 21.12 -20.46
N MET A 701 60.00 21.60 -20.38
CA MET A 701 59.63 23.00 -20.09
C MET A 701 59.34 23.27 -18.60
N PHE A 702 59.35 22.24 -17.74
CA PHE A 702 58.95 22.33 -16.34
C PHE A 702 60.12 22.28 -15.35
N ASN A 703 60.08 23.14 -14.34
CA ASN A 703 60.81 22.97 -13.09
C ASN A 703 59.91 22.24 -12.09
N VAL A 704 60.47 21.34 -11.29
CA VAL A 704 59.72 20.64 -10.23
C VAL A 704 60.53 20.66 -8.94
N TYR A 705 59.88 21.10 -7.86
CA TYR A 705 60.44 21.16 -6.52
C TYR A 705 59.57 20.33 -5.59
N ALA A 706 60.18 19.54 -4.71
CA ALA A 706 59.53 19.07 -3.51
C ALA A 706 59.98 19.99 -2.36
N VAL A 707 59.02 20.62 -1.66
CA VAL A 707 59.29 21.36 -0.44
C VAL A 707 58.88 20.48 0.72
N THR A 708 59.78 20.25 1.67
CA THR A 708 59.51 19.40 2.84
C THR A 708 58.59 20.13 3.83
N ALA A 709 57.53 19.48 4.29
CA ALA A 709 56.58 20.03 5.26
C ALA A 709 56.37 19.02 6.41
N VAL A 710 56.80 19.39 7.62
CA VAL A 710 56.80 18.48 8.78
C VAL A 710 55.47 18.61 9.53
N SER A 711 54.60 17.61 9.38
CA SER A 711 53.33 17.55 10.11
C SER A 711 53.54 17.14 11.56
N GLN A 712 52.74 17.67 12.50
CA GLN A 712 52.80 17.22 13.89
C GLN A 712 52.28 15.79 14.02
N ASN A 713 51.17 15.46 13.37
CA ASN A 713 50.56 14.14 13.39
C ASN A 713 50.42 13.57 11.97
N GLU A 714 50.17 12.27 11.90
CA GLU A 714 50.10 11.51 10.65
C GLU A 714 48.65 11.20 10.21
N VAL A 715 47.67 11.81 10.88
CA VAL A 715 46.24 11.53 10.66
C VAL A 715 45.41 12.82 10.69
N TYR A 716 44.31 12.79 9.94
CA TYR A 716 43.39 13.89 9.70
C TYR A 716 42.17 13.76 10.63
N ALA A 717 42.32 14.14 11.90
CA ALA A 717 41.33 13.87 12.94
C ALA A 717 41.10 15.08 13.88
N THR A 718 39.97 15.09 14.59
CA THR A 718 39.66 16.18 15.52
C THR A 718 40.70 16.25 16.64
N GLY A 719 41.46 17.34 16.68
CA GLY A 719 42.50 17.57 17.69
C GLY A 719 43.92 17.19 17.26
N THR A 720 44.13 16.70 16.04
CA THR A 720 45.47 16.56 15.45
C THR A 720 45.86 17.80 14.64
N SER A 721 47.14 17.91 14.25
CA SER A 721 47.64 18.99 13.40
C SER A 721 48.58 18.45 12.32
N THR A 722 48.31 18.80 11.07
CA THR A 722 49.19 18.56 9.92
C THR A 722 49.80 19.87 9.42
N ALA A 723 50.85 19.78 8.61
CA ALA A 723 51.69 20.92 8.24
C ALA A 723 50.92 22.05 7.53
N VAL A 724 50.01 21.69 6.62
CA VAL A 724 49.09 22.61 5.93
C VAL A 724 47.64 22.46 6.39
N GLU A 725 47.39 21.96 7.61
CA GLU A 725 46.05 21.90 8.23
C GLU A 725 45.01 21.18 7.35
N GLY A 726 45.44 20.08 6.72
CA GLY A 726 44.63 19.29 5.81
C GLY A 726 43.38 18.68 6.47
N TYR A 727 42.33 18.48 5.68
CA TYR A 727 41.08 17.88 6.12
C TYR A 727 40.38 17.12 4.98
N PHE A 728 39.55 16.15 5.33
CA PHE A 728 38.61 15.49 4.42
C PHE A 728 37.19 15.94 4.79
N GLY A 729 36.39 16.28 3.78
CA GLY A 729 35.00 16.68 3.92
C GLY A 729 34.03 15.52 3.70
N SER A 730 32.77 15.86 3.42
CA SER A 730 31.78 14.90 2.94
C SER A 730 32.01 14.54 1.47
N SER A 731 31.71 13.29 1.08
CA SER A 731 31.94 12.78 -0.29
C SER A 731 33.44 12.84 -0.67
N MET A 732 33.76 13.25 -1.90
CA MET A 732 35.14 13.37 -2.41
C MET A 732 35.83 14.69 -2.03
N HIS A 733 35.18 15.58 -1.26
CA HIS A 733 35.75 16.88 -0.90
C HIS A 733 36.97 16.75 0.01
N VAL A 734 38.03 17.50 -0.27
CA VAL A 734 39.27 17.53 0.50
C VAL A 734 39.90 18.94 0.46
N GLY A 735 40.80 19.26 1.39
CA GLY A 735 41.48 20.55 1.35
C GLY A 735 42.47 20.74 2.50
N GLY A 736 42.89 21.99 2.69
CA GLY A 736 43.76 22.43 3.78
C GLY A 736 43.78 23.95 3.89
N ASN A 737 44.89 24.48 4.40
CA ASN A 737 45.17 25.90 4.51
C ASN A 737 46.06 26.36 3.35
N ASP A 738 45.43 26.96 2.35
CA ASP A 738 46.09 27.34 1.09
C ASP A 738 47.17 28.41 1.27
N ALA A 739 46.99 29.31 2.24
CA ALA A 739 48.01 30.30 2.58
C ALA A 739 49.28 29.62 3.09
N LYS A 740 49.17 28.57 3.91
CA LYS A 740 50.33 27.75 4.30
C LYS A 740 50.94 27.01 3.12
N ALA A 741 50.13 26.41 2.24
CA ALA A 741 50.64 25.75 1.03
C ALA A 741 51.43 26.72 0.13
N MET A 742 50.96 27.96 -0.01
CA MET A 742 51.67 29.05 -0.69
C MET A 742 52.93 29.49 0.06
N GLU A 743 52.91 29.61 1.39
CA GLU A 743 54.12 29.89 2.20
C GLU A 743 55.21 28.83 2.02
N TYR A 744 54.85 27.54 1.90
CA TYR A 744 55.82 26.49 1.54
C TYR A 744 56.30 26.64 0.09
N ALA A 745 55.43 26.94 -0.88
CA ALA A 745 55.84 27.16 -2.27
C ALA A 745 56.83 28.33 -2.42
N LEU A 746 56.64 29.41 -1.66
CA LEU A 746 57.55 30.56 -1.60
C LEU A 746 58.92 30.24 -0.96
N LYS A 747 59.14 29.04 -0.41
CA LYS A 747 60.48 28.54 -0.07
C LYS A 747 61.26 28.09 -1.31
N ALA A 748 60.58 27.70 -2.40
CA ALA A 748 61.17 27.19 -3.64
C ALA A 748 61.16 28.20 -4.80
N ILE A 749 60.12 29.03 -4.91
CA ILE A 749 59.95 30.04 -5.97
C ILE A 749 59.83 31.46 -5.40
N SER A 750 59.97 32.47 -6.25
CA SER A 750 59.73 33.87 -5.90
C SER A 750 58.26 34.26 -6.03
N ASP A 751 57.87 35.31 -5.30
CA ASP A 751 56.49 35.82 -5.21
C ASP A 751 55.85 36.14 -6.58
N ASP A 752 56.63 36.72 -7.49
CA ASP A 752 56.24 37.03 -8.87
C ASP A 752 55.90 35.80 -9.73
N LYS A 753 56.36 34.60 -9.33
CA LYS A 753 56.06 33.33 -10.01
C LYS A 753 54.84 32.60 -9.43
N LEU A 754 54.39 32.95 -8.23
CA LEU A 754 53.33 32.23 -7.52
C LEU A 754 51.99 32.26 -8.28
N ASN A 755 51.70 33.36 -8.98
CA ASN A 755 50.46 33.55 -9.76
C ASN A 755 50.29 32.54 -10.91
N ASP A 756 51.38 31.96 -11.44
CA ASP A 756 51.32 31.07 -12.61
C ASP A 756 51.64 29.61 -12.24
N ALA A 757 52.13 29.38 -11.01
CA ALA A 757 52.58 28.10 -10.49
C ALA A 757 51.44 27.15 -10.09
N LEU A 758 51.73 25.85 -10.13
CA LEU A 758 50.88 24.79 -9.62
C LEU A 758 51.44 24.25 -8.31
N ILE A 759 50.64 24.29 -7.25
CA ILE A 759 50.94 23.64 -5.97
C ILE A 759 50.12 22.35 -5.87
N ILE A 760 50.79 21.25 -5.52
CA ILE A 760 50.20 19.93 -5.32
C ILE A 760 50.47 19.50 -3.88
N VAL A 761 49.40 19.23 -3.13
CA VAL A 761 49.43 18.76 -1.75
C VAL A 761 49.08 17.27 -1.72
N MET A 762 50.12 16.44 -1.63
CA MET A 762 50.04 14.99 -1.50
C MET A 762 49.69 14.65 -0.05
N MET A 763 48.48 14.22 0.23
CA MET A 763 48.01 13.93 1.59
C MET A 763 48.30 12.49 1.99
N ASN A 764 48.89 12.27 3.18
CA ASN A 764 49.27 10.95 3.69
C ASN A 764 48.04 10.12 4.14
N SER A 765 47.23 9.71 3.19
CA SER A 765 45.96 9.01 3.38
C SER A 765 45.70 8.05 2.22
N THR A 766 44.97 6.97 2.49
CA THR A 766 44.49 6.02 1.48
C THR A 766 43.04 6.24 1.05
N ALA A 767 42.44 7.39 1.42
CA ALA A 767 41.14 7.82 0.93
C ALA A 767 41.11 7.98 -0.60
N PHE A 768 39.93 8.09 -1.19
CA PHE A 768 39.75 8.55 -2.56
C PHE A 768 38.88 9.80 -2.56
N ALA A 769 39.52 10.94 -2.78
CA ALA A 769 38.98 12.28 -2.65
C ALA A 769 39.89 13.22 -3.47
N GLY A 770 39.37 14.34 -3.97
CA GLY A 770 40.12 15.26 -4.81
C GLY A 770 39.45 16.62 -4.80
N THR A 771 40.25 17.69 -4.69
CA THR A 771 39.76 19.07 -4.83
C THR A 771 40.90 20.00 -5.22
N CYS A 772 40.72 20.77 -6.30
CA CYS A 772 41.64 21.81 -6.71
C CYS A 772 41.06 23.22 -6.50
N TYR A 773 41.65 23.97 -5.57
CA TYR A 773 41.34 25.38 -5.35
C TYR A 773 42.09 26.23 -6.37
N MET A 774 41.36 27.09 -7.08
CA MET A 774 41.90 27.97 -8.12
C MET A 774 41.58 29.42 -7.77
N TYR A 775 42.59 30.29 -7.80
CA TYR A 775 42.46 31.70 -7.43
C TYR A 775 42.45 32.60 -8.67
N ASP A 776 41.70 33.70 -8.59
CA ASP A 776 41.64 34.70 -9.65
C ASP A 776 43.02 35.37 -9.86
N PRO A 777 43.40 35.67 -11.11
CA PRO A 777 44.68 36.30 -11.41
C PRO A 777 44.74 37.75 -10.88
N VAL A 778 45.88 38.11 -10.29
CA VAL A 778 46.12 39.46 -9.78
C VAL A 778 46.09 40.46 -10.95
N HIS A 779 45.05 41.29 -11.00
CA HIS A 779 44.78 42.18 -12.14
C HIS A 779 45.96 43.12 -12.45
N SER A 780 46.53 42.96 -13.65
CA SER A 780 47.65 43.74 -14.16
C SER A 780 47.43 44.06 -15.64
N ALA A 781 47.43 45.35 -15.99
CA ALA A 781 47.21 45.81 -17.36
C ALA A 781 48.36 45.50 -18.35
N GLU A 782 49.39 44.75 -17.91
CA GLU A 782 50.58 44.40 -18.69
C GLU A 782 50.73 42.87 -18.91
N LEU A 783 49.80 42.05 -18.41
CA LEU A 783 49.77 40.60 -18.61
C LEU A 783 48.74 40.20 -19.68
N ASP A 784 49.09 39.20 -20.50
CA ASP A 784 48.14 38.48 -21.36
C ASP A 784 47.57 37.31 -20.56
N TYR A 785 46.25 37.19 -20.51
CA TYR A 785 45.54 36.64 -19.35
C TYR A 785 45.40 35.10 -19.32
N PHE A 786 45.98 34.38 -20.29
CA PHE A 786 45.62 32.98 -20.55
C PHE A 786 46.17 31.99 -19.51
N GLY A 787 45.29 31.53 -18.62
CA GLY A 787 45.53 30.48 -17.63
C GLY A 787 46.23 30.96 -16.35
N ASN A 788 46.33 32.27 -16.13
CA ASN A 788 46.91 32.86 -14.93
C ASN A 788 46.03 32.60 -13.68
N GLY A 789 46.61 32.80 -12.50
CA GLY A 789 45.99 32.58 -11.19
C GLY A 789 46.48 31.28 -10.55
N THR A 790 46.97 31.34 -9.30
CA THR A 790 47.54 30.20 -8.58
C THR A 790 46.53 29.06 -8.42
N SER A 791 47.02 27.83 -8.33
CA SER A 791 46.21 26.65 -7.99
C SER A 791 46.84 25.84 -6.87
N VAL A 792 46.01 25.33 -5.96
CA VAL A 792 46.39 24.37 -4.90
C VAL A 792 45.51 23.12 -5.05
N ALA A 793 46.09 22.03 -5.52
CA ALA A 793 45.40 20.75 -5.70
C ALA A 793 45.69 19.82 -4.52
N TYR A 794 44.66 19.40 -3.80
CA TYR A 794 44.75 18.45 -2.69
C TYR A 794 44.23 17.08 -3.12
N PHE A 795 45.01 16.04 -2.86
CA PHE A 795 44.54 14.66 -2.96
C PHE A 795 45.39 13.69 -2.12
N PRO A 796 44.78 12.61 -1.61
CA PRO A 796 45.47 11.52 -0.93
C PRO A 796 46.38 10.74 -1.87
N VAL A 797 47.38 10.05 -1.30
CA VAL A 797 48.17 9.02 -2.02
C VAL A 797 47.27 7.87 -2.52
N GLY A 798 46.14 7.63 -1.85
CA GLY A 798 45.11 6.70 -2.31
C GLY A 798 45.44 5.23 -2.02
N VAL A 799 44.62 4.33 -2.59
CA VAL A 799 44.75 2.87 -2.39
C VAL A 799 45.75 2.20 -3.34
N ASN A 800 46.08 2.81 -4.49
CA ASN A 800 47.02 2.29 -5.48
C ASN A 800 47.47 3.38 -6.48
N GLU A 801 48.45 3.06 -7.34
CA GLU A 801 48.98 3.98 -8.35
C GLU A 801 47.94 4.47 -9.37
N GLU A 802 46.99 3.63 -9.78
CA GLU A 802 45.99 3.98 -10.80
C GLU A 802 44.99 5.02 -10.27
N ALA A 803 44.54 4.85 -9.01
CA ALA A 803 43.72 5.82 -8.31
C ALA A 803 44.46 7.16 -8.14
N LEU A 804 45.75 7.13 -7.80
CA LEU A 804 46.57 8.33 -7.68
C LEU A 804 46.80 9.02 -9.04
N GLU A 805 47.00 8.25 -10.11
CA GLU A 805 47.13 8.78 -11.47
C GLU A 805 45.86 9.50 -11.94
N GLN A 806 44.67 8.94 -11.63
CA GLN A 806 43.39 9.58 -11.90
C GLN A 806 43.27 10.93 -11.19
N LEU A 807 43.57 10.98 -9.88
CA LEU A 807 43.51 12.21 -9.07
C LEU A 807 44.54 13.25 -9.54
N ILE A 808 45.78 12.86 -9.81
CA ILE A 808 46.81 13.76 -10.37
C ILE A 808 46.38 14.33 -11.73
N ARG A 809 45.79 13.51 -12.60
CA ARG A 809 45.34 13.94 -13.93
C ARG A 809 44.12 14.88 -13.85
N HIS A 810 43.17 14.61 -12.97
CA HIS A 810 41.95 15.42 -12.82
C HIS A 810 42.26 16.73 -12.08
N GLU A 811 42.76 16.63 -10.84
CA GLU A 811 42.95 17.76 -9.92
C GLU A 811 44.15 18.63 -10.30
N ALA A 812 45.35 18.04 -10.37
CA ALA A 812 46.58 18.81 -10.60
C ALA A 812 46.77 19.16 -12.08
N GLY A 813 46.46 18.24 -12.99
CA GLY A 813 46.56 18.47 -14.43
C GLY A 813 45.36 19.27 -14.98
N GLY A 814 44.15 18.76 -14.78
CA GLY A 814 42.92 19.31 -15.39
C GLY A 814 42.54 20.68 -14.83
N HIS A 815 42.16 20.75 -13.57
CA HIS A 815 41.84 22.02 -12.92
C HIS A 815 43.12 22.82 -12.67
N GLY A 816 44.06 22.26 -11.90
CA GLY A 816 45.19 22.98 -11.31
C GLY A 816 46.10 23.65 -12.32
N PHE A 817 46.62 22.88 -13.28
CA PHE A 817 47.41 23.45 -14.37
C PHE A 817 46.52 24.08 -15.43
N ALA A 818 45.56 23.34 -15.98
CA ALA A 818 44.95 23.68 -17.26
C ALA A 818 43.66 24.50 -17.18
N LYS A 819 43.13 24.74 -15.97
CA LYS A 819 41.90 25.51 -15.72
C LYS A 819 40.70 24.95 -16.50
N LEU A 820 40.64 23.62 -16.61
CA LEU A 820 39.53 22.88 -17.22
C LEU A 820 38.39 22.70 -16.23
N ALA A 821 37.17 22.65 -16.74
CA ALA A 821 35.94 22.46 -15.99
C ALA A 821 35.61 20.97 -15.81
N ASP A 822 34.75 20.66 -14.84
CA ASP A 822 34.13 19.34 -14.72
C ASP A 822 33.25 19.03 -15.93
N GLU A 823 33.40 17.83 -16.48
CA GLU A 823 32.57 17.31 -17.56
C GLU A 823 31.51 16.31 -17.06
N TYR A 824 31.54 15.91 -15.78
CA TYR A 824 30.52 15.06 -15.17
C TYR A 824 29.26 15.85 -14.76
N ALA A 825 28.14 15.13 -14.65
CA ALA A 825 26.80 15.70 -14.46
C ALA A 825 25.90 14.80 -13.61
N TYR A 826 25.15 15.39 -12.67
CA TYR A 826 24.19 14.67 -11.83
C TYR A 826 22.75 15.04 -12.21
N ARG A 827 21.93 14.04 -12.57
CA ARG A 827 20.51 14.23 -12.94
C ARG A 827 19.72 15.04 -11.89
N ASN A 828 20.07 14.90 -10.61
CA ASN A 828 19.42 15.59 -9.50
C ASN A 828 19.70 17.11 -9.46
N ASN A 829 20.79 17.58 -10.05
CA ASN A 829 21.17 19.00 -10.07
C ASN A 829 20.37 19.79 -11.13
N GLY A 830 19.69 19.11 -12.06
CA GLY A 830 18.82 19.74 -13.06
C GLY A 830 19.58 20.61 -14.06
N ALA A 831 19.03 21.77 -14.39
CA ALA A 831 19.63 22.73 -15.30
C ALA A 831 20.53 23.73 -14.56
N ILE A 832 21.67 24.08 -15.18
CA ILE A 832 22.60 25.05 -14.59
C ILE A 832 21.93 26.42 -14.35
N PRO A 833 22.04 27.00 -13.15
CA PRO A 833 21.55 28.35 -12.86
C PRO A 833 22.26 29.43 -13.68
N TYR A 834 21.51 30.46 -14.08
CA TYR A 834 22.04 31.59 -14.86
C TYR A 834 23.22 32.33 -14.18
N PHE A 835 23.32 32.31 -12.84
CA PHE A 835 24.45 32.93 -12.15
C PHE A 835 25.75 32.11 -12.27
N GLU A 836 25.67 30.78 -12.24
CA GLU A 836 26.82 29.89 -12.50
C GLU A 836 27.32 30.05 -13.94
N VAL A 837 26.39 30.16 -14.89
CA VAL A 837 26.70 30.47 -16.30
C VAL A 837 27.45 31.79 -16.39
N ALA A 838 26.91 32.87 -15.82
CA ALA A 838 27.52 34.20 -15.89
C ALA A 838 28.88 34.28 -15.16
N GLU A 839 29.07 33.56 -14.05
CA GLU A 839 30.36 33.49 -13.36
C GLU A 839 31.38 32.67 -14.17
N THR A 840 30.95 31.57 -14.80
CA THR A 840 31.79 30.75 -15.68
C THR A 840 32.21 31.53 -16.94
N GLU A 841 31.25 32.16 -17.63
CA GLU A 841 31.50 33.03 -18.79
C GLU A 841 32.48 34.16 -18.44
N ALA A 842 32.39 34.74 -17.23
CA ALA A 842 33.31 35.79 -16.78
C ALA A 842 34.76 35.31 -16.63
N LYS A 843 35.04 34.02 -16.35
CA LYS A 843 36.42 33.51 -16.30
C LYS A 843 36.99 33.16 -17.69
N GLU A 844 36.18 33.18 -18.75
CA GLU A 844 36.66 32.87 -20.11
C GLU A 844 37.64 33.89 -20.67
N GLU A 845 37.63 35.13 -20.15
CA GLU A 845 38.64 36.16 -20.46
C GLU A 845 40.04 35.77 -19.98
N PHE A 846 40.12 34.97 -18.90
CA PHE A 846 41.35 34.36 -18.42
C PHE A 846 41.69 33.06 -19.17
N GLY A 847 40.95 32.69 -20.21
CA GLY A 847 41.18 31.48 -20.99
C GLY A 847 40.77 30.17 -20.29
N TRP A 848 40.11 30.23 -19.14
CA TRP A 848 39.63 29.05 -18.40
C TRP A 848 38.48 28.35 -19.17
N TRP A 849 38.08 27.16 -18.69
CA TRP A 849 36.86 26.46 -19.08
C TRP A 849 36.70 26.18 -20.60
N LYS A 850 37.79 25.82 -21.29
CA LYS A 850 37.79 25.53 -22.75
C LYS A 850 37.11 24.23 -23.15
N ASN A 851 36.81 23.36 -22.19
CA ASN A 851 36.21 22.05 -22.40
C ASN A 851 34.70 21.97 -22.06
N ILE A 852 34.06 23.09 -21.69
CA ILE A 852 32.60 23.18 -21.57
C ILE A 852 32.06 24.40 -22.32
N ASP A 853 30.77 24.39 -22.67
CA ASP A 853 30.09 25.48 -23.38
C ASP A 853 28.62 25.57 -22.96
N PHE A 854 27.96 26.69 -23.22
CA PHE A 854 26.54 26.92 -22.95
C PHE A 854 25.68 26.96 -24.22
N THR A 855 26.29 26.99 -25.42
CA THR A 855 25.58 26.76 -26.69
C THR A 855 25.54 25.28 -27.06
N ASN A 856 24.45 24.86 -27.71
CA ASN A 856 24.32 23.50 -28.26
C ASN A 856 24.56 23.41 -29.77
N ASN A 857 24.91 24.53 -30.43
CA ASN A 857 25.18 24.55 -31.87
C ASN A 857 26.61 24.04 -32.18
N PRO A 858 26.78 22.93 -32.92
CA PRO A 858 28.10 22.40 -33.28
C PRO A 858 28.99 23.33 -34.12
N SER A 859 28.45 24.43 -34.67
CA SER A 859 29.23 25.48 -35.33
C SER A 859 29.76 26.56 -34.37
N ASP A 860 29.09 26.78 -33.25
CA ASP A 860 29.34 27.94 -32.37
C ASP A 860 30.12 27.56 -31.09
N VAL A 861 30.07 26.29 -30.66
CA VAL A 861 30.83 25.80 -29.49
C VAL A 861 32.34 26.04 -29.64
N LYS A 862 33.03 26.30 -28.52
CA LYS A 862 34.50 26.54 -28.45
C LYS A 862 35.35 25.54 -29.25
N TRP A 863 34.93 24.29 -29.33
CA TRP A 863 35.64 23.20 -30.03
C TRP A 863 35.06 22.85 -31.42
N SER A 864 34.25 23.71 -32.04
CA SER A 864 33.65 23.49 -33.36
C SER A 864 34.69 23.22 -34.47
N GLY A 865 35.90 23.77 -34.31
CA GLY A 865 37.06 23.51 -35.17
C GLY A 865 37.62 22.08 -35.10
N PHE A 866 37.19 21.24 -34.15
CA PHE A 866 37.49 19.81 -34.09
C PHE A 866 36.37 18.94 -34.64
N ILE A 867 35.10 19.31 -34.40
CA ILE A 867 33.91 18.61 -34.93
C ILE A 867 33.97 18.49 -36.47
N ASN A 868 34.52 19.51 -37.13
CA ASN A 868 34.61 19.59 -38.59
C ASN A 868 35.98 19.15 -39.16
N ASP A 869 36.87 18.56 -38.35
CA ASP A 869 38.22 18.16 -38.76
C ASP A 869 38.34 16.63 -38.79
N GLU A 870 38.38 16.04 -40.00
CA GLU A 870 38.35 14.58 -40.21
C GLU A 870 39.43 13.82 -39.43
N ARG A 871 40.53 14.49 -39.05
CA ARG A 871 41.66 13.95 -38.28
C ARG A 871 41.31 13.63 -36.81
N TYR A 872 40.15 14.08 -36.34
CA TYR A 872 39.62 13.85 -34.99
C TYR A 872 38.32 13.02 -34.98
N SER A 873 37.90 12.48 -36.12
CA SER A 873 36.63 11.72 -36.29
C SER A 873 36.57 10.39 -35.52
N ASP A 874 37.72 9.89 -35.06
CA ASP A 874 37.86 8.70 -34.21
C ASP A 874 37.47 8.96 -32.74
N GLU A 875 37.85 10.11 -32.19
CA GLU A 875 37.58 10.54 -30.79
C GLU A 875 36.09 10.78 -30.50
N GLY A 876 35.23 10.85 -31.51
CA GLY A 876 33.77 11.01 -31.30
C GLY A 876 33.37 12.39 -30.79
N ILE A 877 34.16 13.42 -31.10
CA ILE A 877 33.92 14.80 -30.67
C ILE A 877 32.57 15.30 -31.21
N GLY A 878 31.74 15.83 -30.32
CA GLY A 878 30.37 16.26 -30.59
C GLY A 878 29.96 17.38 -29.64
N VAL A 879 28.68 17.45 -29.29
CA VAL A 879 28.14 18.41 -28.32
C VAL A 879 27.20 17.63 -27.39
N PHE A 880 27.72 17.21 -26.24
CA PHE A 880 27.03 16.33 -25.30
C PHE A 880 26.53 17.16 -24.11
N GLU A 881 25.24 17.07 -23.78
CA GLU A 881 24.68 17.82 -22.65
C GLU A 881 25.12 17.20 -21.30
N GLY A 882 25.35 18.06 -20.32
CA GLY A 882 25.89 17.74 -19.00
C GLY A 882 27.35 18.16 -18.81
N GLY A 883 27.63 18.81 -17.68
CA GLY A 883 28.94 19.33 -17.24
C GLY A 883 28.77 20.23 -16.01
N LEU A 884 29.86 20.67 -15.39
CA LEU A 884 29.83 21.51 -14.16
C LEU A 884 28.91 20.93 -13.06
N THR A 885 28.83 19.61 -12.93
CA THR A 885 27.87 18.86 -12.08
C THR A 885 26.38 18.93 -12.49
N TYR A 886 25.99 19.82 -13.40
CA TYR A 886 24.61 20.02 -13.84
C TYR A 886 24.23 19.13 -15.04
N TRP A 887 22.96 18.70 -15.09
CA TRP A 887 22.45 17.75 -16.10
C TRP A 887 22.01 18.42 -17.41
N MET A 888 21.66 19.72 -17.37
CA MET A 888 21.14 20.44 -18.54
C MET A 888 21.70 21.87 -18.66
N GLY A 889 21.70 22.40 -19.88
CA GLY A 889 22.06 23.79 -20.18
C GLY A 889 23.56 24.08 -20.28
N VAL A 890 24.41 23.07 -20.10
CA VAL A 890 25.87 23.11 -20.29
C VAL A 890 26.29 21.86 -21.05
N TYR A 891 27.31 21.98 -21.89
CA TYR A 891 27.72 20.97 -22.87
C TYR A 891 29.22 20.71 -22.81
N ARG A 892 29.63 19.52 -23.23
CA ARG A 892 31.03 19.05 -23.29
C ARG A 892 31.38 18.40 -24.65
N PRO A 893 32.67 18.25 -25.00
CA PRO A 893 33.10 17.78 -26.32
C PRO A 893 33.00 16.28 -26.56
N THR A 894 33.05 15.43 -25.53
CA THR A 894 33.06 13.95 -25.66
C THR A 894 32.12 13.30 -24.64
N GLU A 895 31.67 12.05 -24.90
CA GLU A 895 30.82 11.32 -23.95
C GLU A 895 31.52 11.17 -22.59
N ASP A 896 32.81 10.82 -22.61
CA ASP A 896 33.70 10.69 -21.45
C ASP A 896 35.08 11.32 -21.72
N SER A 897 35.83 11.62 -20.65
CA SER A 897 37.21 12.12 -20.68
C SER A 897 37.83 12.07 -19.27
N ALA A 898 39.11 12.42 -19.17
CA ALA A 898 39.77 12.64 -17.89
C ALA A 898 39.13 13.73 -16.99
N MET A 899 38.24 14.58 -17.52
CA MET A 899 37.45 15.55 -16.75
C MET A 899 36.02 15.08 -16.44
N ASN A 900 35.60 13.91 -16.94
CA ASN A 900 34.30 13.29 -16.64
C ASN A 900 34.49 12.10 -15.67
N SER A 901 34.85 10.91 -16.16
CA SER A 901 35.08 9.74 -15.31
C SER A 901 36.45 9.71 -14.61
N GLY A 902 37.38 10.58 -15.01
CA GLY A 902 38.80 10.52 -14.61
C GLY A 902 39.61 9.44 -15.34
N ILE A 903 38.94 8.52 -16.06
CA ILE A 903 39.56 7.41 -16.78
C ILE A 903 40.03 7.87 -18.17
N GLY A 904 41.09 7.23 -18.69
CA GLY A 904 41.63 7.53 -20.00
C GLY A 904 42.45 8.83 -20.02
N GLY A 905 42.12 9.75 -20.92
CA GLY A 905 42.89 10.97 -21.14
C GLY A 905 42.02 12.16 -21.53
N TYR A 906 42.63 13.34 -21.60
CA TYR A 906 41.96 14.56 -22.03
C TYR A 906 41.48 14.48 -23.49
N ASN A 907 40.28 14.97 -23.77
CA ASN A 907 39.75 15.17 -25.12
C ASN A 907 40.53 16.27 -25.89
N ALA A 908 40.41 16.32 -27.22
CA ALA A 908 41.19 17.23 -28.07
C ALA A 908 41.19 18.72 -27.65
N PRO A 909 40.06 19.39 -27.33
CA PRO A 909 40.10 20.79 -26.90
C PRO A 909 40.74 20.98 -25.52
N SER A 910 40.62 20.00 -24.62
CA SER A 910 41.39 19.98 -23.37
C SER A 910 42.90 19.87 -23.63
N ARG A 911 43.31 19.02 -24.59
CA ARG A 911 44.72 18.92 -25.02
C ARG A 911 45.22 20.21 -25.68
N GLU A 912 44.38 20.89 -26.48
CA GLU A 912 44.69 22.20 -27.08
C GLU A 912 44.92 23.26 -25.99
N ALA A 913 44.04 23.33 -24.98
CA ALA A 913 44.17 24.26 -23.86
C ALA A 913 45.44 24.01 -23.02
N ILE A 914 45.75 22.75 -22.70
CA ILE A 914 46.99 22.38 -21.99
C ILE A 914 48.22 22.76 -22.83
N TYR A 915 48.25 22.39 -24.11
CA TYR A 915 49.35 22.69 -25.03
C TYR A 915 49.59 24.20 -25.14
N TYR A 916 48.52 24.99 -25.28
CA TYR A 916 48.59 26.44 -25.34
C TYR A 916 49.20 27.01 -24.05
N ARG A 917 48.65 26.67 -22.88
CA ARG A 917 49.13 27.21 -21.59
C ARG A 917 50.58 26.85 -21.31
N ILE A 918 51.00 25.61 -21.63
CA ILE A 918 52.41 25.19 -21.55
C ILE A 918 53.31 26.15 -22.35
N HIS A 919 53.02 26.36 -23.64
CA HIS A 919 53.87 27.20 -24.47
C HIS A 919 53.80 28.68 -24.08
N LYS A 920 52.63 29.19 -23.71
CA LYS A 920 52.44 30.57 -23.29
C LYS A 920 53.22 30.91 -22.02
N LEU A 921 53.26 30.03 -21.02
CA LEU A 921 54.10 30.21 -19.83
C LEU A 921 55.59 29.97 -20.12
N ALA A 922 55.93 28.95 -20.92
CA ALA A 922 57.32 28.65 -21.26
C ALA A 922 58.00 29.77 -22.07
N TYR A 923 57.28 30.47 -22.94
CA TYR A 923 57.86 31.42 -23.91
C TYR A 923 57.29 32.84 -23.85
N GLY A 924 56.29 33.11 -23.01
CA GLY A 924 55.70 34.43 -22.77
C GLY A 924 55.06 35.05 -24.02
N GLN A 925 55.04 36.38 -24.06
CA GLN A 925 54.37 37.15 -25.12
C GLN A 925 55.02 37.01 -26.51
N SER A 926 56.24 36.48 -26.59
CA SER A 926 56.93 36.19 -27.85
C SER A 926 56.46 34.92 -28.56
N TRP A 927 55.55 34.13 -27.95
CA TRP A 927 54.95 32.96 -28.60
C TRP A 927 53.54 33.27 -29.08
N GLU A 928 53.33 33.09 -30.39
CA GLU A 928 52.04 33.16 -31.08
C GLU A 928 51.53 31.73 -31.34
N TYR A 929 50.22 31.53 -31.25
CA TYR A 929 49.61 30.21 -31.43
C TYR A 929 49.35 29.88 -32.90
N ASP A 930 49.98 28.82 -33.42
CA ASP A 930 49.58 28.17 -34.68
C ASP A 930 48.88 26.83 -34.40
N ARG A 931 47.60 26.75 -34.79
CA ARG A 931 46.79 25.54 -34.65
C ARG A 931 47.33 24.36 -35.47
N ASN A 932 48.06 24.60 -36.55
CA ASN A 932 48.68 23.52 -37.34
C ASN A 932 49.82 22.85 -36.58
N ASP A 933 50.60 23.59 -35.79
CA ASP A 933 51.66 23.03 -34.95
C ASP A 933 51.05 22.25 -33.77
N PHE A 934 49.96 22.72 -33.16
CA PHE A 934 49.21 21.90 -32.19
C PHE A 934 48.68 20.62 -32.83
N ILE A 935 47.94 20.68 -33.94
CA ILE A 935 47.35 19.49 -34.56
C ILE A 935 48.44 18.49 -34.98
N LYS A 936 49.61 18.98 -35.41
CA LYS A 936 50.76 18.13 -35.72
C LYS A 936 51.31 17.45 -34.46
N TYR A 937 51.58 18.20 -33.40
CA TYR A 937 51.98 17.64 -32.11
C TYR A 937 50.98 16.59 -31.62
N ASP A 938 49.69 16.94 -31.65
CA ASP A 938 48.62 16.11 -31.10
C ASP A 938 48.51 14.81 -31.88
N LEU A 939 48.53 14.83 -33.22
CA LEU A 939 48.50 13.62 -34.04
C LEU A 939 49.77 12.76 -33.94
N ASP A 940 50.93 13.36 -33.66
CA ASP A 940 52.18 12.63 -33.41
C ASP A 940 52.17 11.92 -32.02
N CYS A 941 51.38 12.41 -31.05
CA CYS A 941 51.41 11.95 -29.64
C CYS A 941 50.10 11.31 -29.15
N LYS A 942 48.99 11.50 -29.86
CA LYS A 942 47.66 10.94 -29.61
C LYS A 942 47.73 9.42 -29.62
N THR A 943 47.66 8.84 -28.42
CA THR A 943 47.41 7.42 -28.28
C THR A 943 46.01 7.14 -28.80
N PRO A 944 45.81 6.23 -29.77
CA PRO A 944 44.47 5.94 -30.28
C PRO A 944 43.57 5.48 -29.13
N GLN A 945 42.55 6.25 -28.80
CA GLN A 945 41.52 5.80 -27.87
C GLN A 945 40.82 4.60 -28.51
N THR A 946 41.11 3.41 -27.98
CA THR A 946 40.42 2.20 -28.44
C THR A 946 38.94 2.36 -28.14
N ARG A 947 38.13 2.34 -29.21
CA ARG A 947 36.67 2.62 -29.20
C ARG A 947 35.85 1.47 -28.56
N SER A 948 36.42 0.87 -27.53
CA SER A 948 36.08 -0.43 -26.98
C SER A 948 36.73 -0.65 -25.59
N VAL A 949 36.62 0.33 -24.69
CA VAL A 949 36.17 -0.08 -23.35
C VAL A 949 34.75 -0.55 -23.57
N ASN A 950 34.45 -1.82 -23.26
CA ASN A 950 33.07 -2.28 -23.33
C ASN A 950 32.25 -1.41 -22.38
N ILE A 951 31.17 -0.80 -22.89
CA ILE A 951 30.17 -0.16 -22.03
C ILE A 951 29.57 -1.28 -21.18
N VAL A 952 30.09 -1.42 -19.97
CA VAL A 952 29.33 -2.00 -18.87
C VAL A 952 28.10 -1.11 -18.77
N ASN A 953 26.91 -1.70 -18.89
CA ASN A 953 25.66 -0.96 -18.77
C ASN A 953 25.51 -0.39 -17.34
N SER A 954 26.12 0.77 -17.12
CA SER A 954 25.77 1.64 -16.02
C SER A 954 24.32 2.06 -16.24
N SER A 955 23.50 2.02 -15.18
CA SER A 955 22.08 2.35 -15.27
C SER A 955 21.83 3.87 -15.28
N TYR A 956 22.70 4.61 -15.96
CA TYR A 956 22.46 5.98 -16.37
C TYR A 956 21.88 5.91 -17.78
N ASP A 957 20.67 6.45 -18.01
CA ASP A 957 20.21 6.63 -19.40
C ASP A 957 21.18 7.61 -20.07
N LEU A 958 21.99 7.11 -21.00
CA LEU A 958 22.85 7.93 -21.84
C LEU A 958 21.95 8.93 -22.60
N PRO A 959 22.25 10.24 -22.59
CA PRO A 959 21.53 11.18 -23.44
C PRO A 959 21.72 10.75 -24.90
N ALA A 960 20.61 10.52 -25.60
CA ALA A 960 20.65 9.93 -26.94
C ALA A 960 21.36 10.85 -27.96
N PRO A 961 22.17 10.30 -28.89
CA PRO A 961 22.95 11.08 -29.85
C PRO A 961 22.07 11.73 -30.94
N PRO A 962 22.61 12.69 -31.70
CA PRO A 962 22.41 14.13 -31.51
C PRO A 962 21.12 14.68 -32.13
N VAL A 963 20.67 15.85 -31.66
CA VAL A 963 19.52 16.56 -32.22
C VAL A 963 19.88 17.28 -33.54
N ILE A 964 19.95 16.53 -34.64
CA ILE A 964 19.90 17.10 -35.99
C ILE A 964 18.43 17.14 -36.45
N THR A 965 17.67 18.13 -35.97
CA THR A 965 16.52 18.77 -36.64
C THR A 965 15.94 19.86 -35.74
N GLY A 966 15.56 21.02 -36.30
CA GLY A 966 15.09 22.18 -35.55
C GLY A 966 13.68 22.04 -34.97
N LYS A 967 13.53 21.26 -33.90
CA LYS A 967 12.40 21.26 -32.94
C LYS A 967 12.98 21.14 -31.53
N THR A 968 12.37 21.81 -30.55
CA THR A 968 12.68 21.58 -29.13
C THR A 968 12.04 20.27 -28.64
N TRP A 969 12.59 19.69 -27.57
CA TRP A 969 12.06 18.49 -26.91
C TRP A 969 10.57 18.63 -26.52
N LYS A 970 10.19 19.82 -26.03
CA LYS A 970 8.82 20.16 -25.63
C LYS A 970 7.82 20.16 -26.80
N GLU A 971 8.28 20.41 -28.02
CA GLU A 971 7.46 20.35 -29.26
C GLU A 971 7.35 18.94 -29.87
N ARG A 972 8.01 17.94 -29.27
CA ARG A 972 7.86 16.50 -29.58
C ARG A 972 7.04 15.75 -28.53
N MET A 973 6.99 16.24 -27.28
CA MET A 973 6.10 15.69 -26.24
C MET A 973 4.61 15.80 -26.62
N ASN A 974 4.23 16.80 -27.42
CA ASN A 974 2.85 17.00 -27.89
C ASN A 974 2.52 16.25 -29.20
N ASP A 975 3.46 15.49 -29.77
CA ASP A 975 3.35 14.71 -31.03
C ASP A 975 3.32 13.18 -30.75
N ARG A 976 2.90 12.76 -29.56
CA ARG A 976 2.79 11.37 -29.11
C ARG A 976 1.40 11.04 -28.58
#